data_AF-A0A5A7ZK91-F1
#
_entry.id   AF-A0A5A7ZK91-F1
#
_cell.length_a   1.000
_cell.length_b   1.000
_cell.length_c   1.000
_cell.angle_alpha   90.00
_cell.angle_beta   90.00
_cell.angle_gamma   90.00
#
_symmetry.space_group_name_H-M   'P 1'
#
loop_
_entity.id
_entity.type
_entity.pdbx_description
1 polymer ?
#
loop_
_entity_poly.entity_id
_entity_poly.type
_entity_poly.pdbx_seq_one_letter_code
_entity_poly.pdbx_strand_id
1 'polypeptide(L)'
;MLEDKPVESPAAPEIRPLRLAIIVGALGVVFGDIGTSPIYTLQTVFNPADPHPVPLDEANVYGVVSLIFWSVMLIVTFTYVTLVMRADNHGEGGIMALITLLRRGAGTRGHRTAIVLGFLGLFGAALFFGDSMITPAISVLSAVEGLKTIEPDFKDGVVPITAVIIVALFSVQRQGTAVVGRYFGPVMIAWFVVIGACGINGIVANPGILAALSPTYAIAFIGGHFHIAFFALAAIVLAVTGAEALYADMGHFGRRAIVCGWLSLVLPACTLNYFGQGALLLQDDSVHSAPFFLLAPEWARLPLVLLATAATVIASQAVITGAFSVVSQAVQLGYLPRLRITHTSAKAIGQIYVPWINWALMVSVLTLVFAFETSAALAYAFGMAVSGTITITTLLFLYYARQQWKWSLWSLVIGGGALLVVDLMFFTANLTKLVHGAWLPLAIAIFAFTVMTTWQRGRHLVTASRRQIEGPLRPFIDELADRRPALARVPGTSIFLNRSDDTTPLAMRANVEHNHVLHQHVVIVSVETLPVPRLADDQRIAVDALGYRDDGVVHVTVHAGYMERPDVPAALRMLPAEVTQGGVDLDKASFFLSHLELVPGNSTDMMGWRKRLFVATSFLTADAAGYFNLPQDRTILIGSRMDV
;
A
#
# COMPACT_ATOMS: atom_id res chain seq x y z
N MET A 1 -46.67 -19.60 -3.61
CA MET A 1 -45.61 -20.46 -3.03
C MET A 1 -44.53 -20.56 -4.08
N LEU A 2 -43.50 -19.72 -3.99
CA LEU A 2 -42.31 -19.78 -4.84
C LEU A 2 -41.18 -20.24 -3.91
N GLU A 3 -40.59 -21.39 -4.24
CA GLU A 3 -39.55 -22.03 -3.45
C GLU A 3 -38.27 -21.19 -3.45
N ASP A 4 -37.84 -20.88 -2.23
CA ASP A 4 -36.60 -20.19 -1.89
C ASP A 4 -35.43 -21.14 -2.17
N LYS A 5 -34.74 -20.98 -3.30
CA LYS A 5 -33.50 -21.72 -3.57
C LYS A 5 -32.38 -21.13 -2.71
N PRO A 6 -31.69 -21.93 -1.88
CA PRO A 6 -30.62 -21.44 -1.06
C PRO A 6 -29.45 -20.97 -1.93
N VAL A 7 -29.02 -19.73 -1.71
CA VAL A 7 -27.78 -19.17 -2.25
C VAL A 7 -26.62 -20.06 -1.79
N GLU A 8 -25.94 -20.70 -2.74
CA GLU A 8 -24.76 -21.50 -2.47
C GLU A 8 -23.71 -20.64 -1.74
N SER A 9 -23.34 -21.08 -0.54
CA SER A 9 -22.22 -20.51 0.21
C SER A 9 -20.94 -20.70 -0.62
N PRO A 10 -20.06 -19.69 -0.75
CA PRO A 10 -18.83 -19.84 -1.51
C PRO A 10 -18.02 -21.01 -0.95
N ALA A 11 -17.67 -21.95 -1.83
CA ALA A 11 -16.93 -23.15 -1.50
C ALA A 11 -15.67 -22.81 -0.68
N ALA A 12 -15.42 -23.61 0.37
CA ALA A 12 -14.20 -23.52 1.16
C ALA A 12 -12.96 -23.57 0.24
N PRO A 13 -11.91 -22.77 0.50
CA PRO A 13 -10.78 -22.67 -0.40
C PRO A 13 -10.08 -24.04 -0.55
N GLU A 14 -10.08 -24.58 -1.77
CA GLU A 14 -9.29 -25.76 -2.12
C GLU A 14 -7.82 -25.55 -1.71
N ILE A 15 -7.28 -26.49 -0.94
CA ILE A 15 -5.86 -26.50 -0.57
C ILE A 15 -5.04 -26.84 -1.82
N ARG A 16 -4.73 -25.83 -2.63
CA ARG A 16 -3.81 -25.98 -3.76
C ARG A 16 -2.42 -26.39 -3.23
N PRO A 17 -1.76 -27.38 -3.83
CA PRO A 17 -0.40 -27.76 -3.43
C PRO A 17 0.53 -26.55 -3.57
N LEU A 18 1.35 -26.32 -2.54
CA LEU A 18 2.32 -25.22 -2.51
C LEU A 18 3.32 -25.43 -3.66
N ARG A 19 3.19 -24.64 -4.72
CA ARG A 19 4.10 -24.74 -5.87
C ARG A 19 5.40 -24.04 -5.51
N LEU A 20 6.54 -24.71 -5.72
CA LEU A 20 7.88 -24.14 -5.53
C LEU A 20 8.02 -22.77 -6.21
N ALA A 21 7.41 -22.61 -7.39
CA ALA A 21 7.38 -21.34 -8.12
C ALA A 21 6.77 -20.16 -7.32
N ILE A 22 5.81 -20.40 -6.44
CA ILE A 22 5.20 -19.36 -5.59
C ILE A 22 6.16 -18.98 -4.46
N ILE A 23 6.89 -19.94 -3.89
CA ILE A 23 7.93 -19.67 -2.87
C ILE A 23 9.06 -18.86 -3.50
N VAL A 24 9.53 -19.26 -4.69
CA VAL A 24 10.57 -18.52 -5.44
C VAL A 24 10.08 -17.10 -5.80
N GLY A 25 8.80 -16.96 -6.18
CA GLY A 25 8.18 -15.66 -6.39
C GLY A 25 8.16 -14.80 -5.13
N ALA A 26 7.78 -15.39 -3.98
CA ALA A 26 7.77 -14.70 -2.69
C ALA A 26 9.19 -14.29 -2.26
N LEU A 27 10.18 -15.16 -2.43
CA LEU A 27 11.60 -14.85 -2.20
C LEU A 27 12.09 -13.67 -3.03
N GLY A 28 11.61 -13.57 -4.27
CA GLY A 28 11.98 -12.49 -5.18
C GLY A 28 11.34 -11.13 -4.87
N VAL A 29 10.20 -11.09 -4.19
CA VAL A 29 9.46 -9.82 -4.02
C VAL A 29 9.36 -9.44 -2.54
N VAL A 30 8.95 -10.36 -1.68
CA VAL A 30 8.54 -10.03 -0.31
C VAL A 30 9.72 -9.75 0.62
N PHE A 31 10.87 -10.38 0.38
CA PHE A 31 11.99 -10.38 1.31
C PHE A 31 13.15 -9.45 0.93
N GLY A 32 12.97 -8.64 -0.12
CA GLY A 32 14.02 -7.72 -0.55
C GLY A 32 14.40 -6.74 0.55
N ASP A 33 13.42 -6.07 1.16
CA ASP A 33 13.63 -5.04 2.17
C ASP A 33 14.41 -5.57 3.39
N ILE A 34 13.80 -6.48 4.15
CA ILE A 34 14.43 -7.14 5.31
C ILE A 34 15.72 -7.90 4.96
N GLY A 35 15.83 -8.39 3.73
CA GLY A 35 16.99 -9.13 3.25
C GLY A 35 18.19 -8.25 2.91
N THR A 36 17.98 -6.94 2.71
CA THR A 36 19.03 -5.96 2.44
C THR A 36 19.45 -5.17 3.68
N SER A 37 18.69 -5.24 4.77
CA SER A 37 19.04 -4.64 6.07
C SER A 37 20.43 -5.01 6.63
N PRO A 38 21.00 -6.22 6.39
CA PRO A 38 22.35 -6.53 6.83
C PRO A 38 23.43 -5.63 6.23
N ILE A 39 23.17 -4.94 5.11
CA ILE A 39 24.13 -4.02 4.48
C ILE A 39 24.47 -2.85 5.41
N TYR A 40 23.46 -2.31 6.12
CA TYR A 40 23.59 -1.03 6.84
C TYR A 40 23.36 -1.12 8.36
N THR A 41 22.73 -2.18 8.88
CA THR A 41 22.33 -2.23 10.31
C THR A 41 23.53 -2.14 11.26
N LEU A 42 24.51 -3.06 11.16
CA LEU A 42 25.65 -3.08 12.10
C LEU A 42 26.58 -1.87 11.90
N GLN A 43 26.77 -1.45 10.65
CA GLN A 43 27.47 -0.22 10.31
C GLN A 43 26.84 0.98 11.01
N THR A 44 25.51 1.06 11.07
CA THR A 44 24.81 2.15 11.74
C THR A 44 24.92 2.07 13.25
N VAL A 45 24.82 0.87 13.85
CA VAL A 45 24.90 0.69 15.31
C VAL A 45 26.28 1.09 15.85
N PHE A 46 27.35 0.69 15.16
CA PHE A 46 28.73 0.96 15.58
C PHE A 46 29.34 2.19 14.90
N ASN A 47 28.52 3.08 14.33
CA ASN A 47 29.02 4.30 13.73
C ASN A 47 29.52 5.27 14.81
N PRO A 48 30.81 5.63 14.84
CA PRO A 48 31.34 6.57 15.82
C PRO A 48 30.81 8.01 15.65
N ALA A 49 30.21 8.32 14.49
CA ALA A 49 29.54 9.60 14.25
C ALA A 49 28.10 9.66 14.79
N ASP A 50 27.58 8.57 15.38
CA ASP A 50 26.28 8.61 16.07
C ASP A 50 26.35 9.55 17.29
N PRO A 51 25.33 10.40 17.53
CA PRO A 51 25.25 11.19 18.76
C PRO A 51 25.35 10.35 20.05
N HIS A 52 24.98 9.07 19.97
CA HIS A 52 25.04 8.10 21.06
C HIS A 52 25.72 6.82 20.56
N PRO A 53 27.05 6.84 20.36
CA PRO A 53 27.75 5.72 19.74
C PRO A 53 27.85 4.55 20.71
N VAL A 54 27.69 3.33 20.18
CA VAL A 54 27.94 2.10 20.93
C VAL A 54 29.44 1.81 20.88
N PRO A 55 30.15 1.74 22.02
CA PRO A 55 31.57 1.39 22.03
C PRO A 55 31.79 0.01 21.42
N LEU A 56 32.80 -0.10 20.56
CA LEU A 56 33.29 -1.37 20.04
C LEU A 56 34.09 -2.07 21.14
N ASP A 57 33.39 -2.89 21.92
CA ASP A 57 34.00 -3.84 22.86
C ASP A 57 33.29 -5.19 22.74
N GLU A 58 33.95 -6.24 23.22
CA GLU A 58 33.45 -7.61 23.09
C GLU A 58 32.03 -7.75 23.65
N ALA A 59 31.77 -7.23 24.85
CA ALA A 59 30.46 -7.35 25.50
C ALA A 59 29.35 -6.66 24.69
N ASN A 60 29.61 -5.49 24.13
CA ASN A 60 28.66 -4.75 23.31
C ASN A 60 28.41 -5.43 21.97
N VAL A 61 29.44 -6.02 21.34
CA VAL A 61 29.25 -6.77 20.08
C VAL A 61 28.35 -7.99 20.31
N TYR A 62 28.63 -8.82 21.33
CA TYR A 62 27.74 -9.93 21.68
C TYR A 62 26.33 -9.46 22.04
N GLY A 63 26.23 -8.36 22.81
CA GLY A 63 24.96 -7.76 23.21
C GLY A 63 24.11 -7.29 22.03
N VAL A 64 24.70 -6.53 21.10
CA VAL A 64 24.06 -5.99 19.91
C VAL A 64 23.64 -7.11 18.95
N VAL A 65 24.53 -8.06 18.65
CA VAL A 65 24.21 -9.19 17.75
C VAL A 65 23.07 -10.04 18.32
N SER A 66 23.10 -10.31 19.63
CA SER A 66 22.01 -11.03 20.32
C SER A 66 20.71 -10.23 20.28
N LEU A 67 20.76 -8.91 20.51
CA LEU A 67 19.60 -8.04 20.50
C LEU A 67 18.97 -7.93 19.10
N ILE A 68 19.78 -7.86 18.04
CA ILE A 68 19.31 -7.92 16.63
C ILE A 68 18.58 -9.24 16.39
N PHE A 69 19.20 -10.37 16.73
CA PHE A 69 18.61 -11.69 16.51
C PHE A 69 17.26 -11.83 17.23
N TRP A 70 17.21 -11.51 18.52
CA TRP A 70 15.98 -11.64 19.30
C TRP A 70 14.90 -10.62 18.89
N SER A 71 15.29 -9.45 18.38
CA SER A 71 14.35 -8.48 17.81
C SER A 71 13.70 -9.02 16.53
N VAL A 72 14.48 -9.61 15.63
CA VAL A 72 13.97 -10.29 14.42
C VAL A 72 13.08 -11.49 14.79
N MET A 73 13.45 -12.26 15.81
CA MET A 73 12.63 -13.38 16.28
C MET A 73 11.31 -12.91 16.89
N LEU A 74 11.32 -11.87 17.72
CA LEU A 74 10.11 -11.38 18.39
C LEU A 74 9.20 -10.60 17.44
N ILE A 75 9.72 -9.61 16.72
CA ILE A 75 8.91 -8.73 15.87
C ILE A 75 8.55 -9.46 14.57
N VAL A 76 9.53 -9.93 13.82
CA VAL A 76 9.27 -10.47 12.48
C VAL A 76 8.69 -11.87 12.57
N THR A 77 9.36 -12.78 13.28
CA THR A 77 8.96 -14.20 13.27
C THR A 77 7.72 -14.46 14.14
N PHE A 78 7.72 -13.99 15.39
CA PHE A 78 6.63 -14.24 16.32
C PHE A 78 5.44 -13.31 16.06
N THR A 79 5.62 -11.99 16.11
CA THR A 79 4.51 -11.06 15.92
C THR A 79 3.97 -11.10 14.50
N TYR A 80 4.79 -10.87 13.48
CA TYR A 80 4.29 -10.76 12.11
C TYR A 80 3.93 -12.11 11.49
N VAL A 81 4.93 -12.99 11.32
CA VAL A 81 4.79 -14.24 10.57
C VAL A 81 3.83 -15.22 11.27
N THR A 82 3.88 -15.32 12.60
CA THR A 82 3.06 -16.29 13.36
C THR A 82 1.69 -15.74 13.74
N LEU A 83 1.57 -14.46 14.12
CA LEU A 83 0.33 -13.87 14.63
C LEU A 83 -0.39 -12.97 13.61
N VAL A 84 0.20 -11.84 13.22
CA VAL A 84 -0.47 -10.80 12.42
C VAL A 84 -0.89 -11.32 11.04
N MET A 85 -0.05 -12.11 10.36
CA MET A 85 -0.38 -12.71 9.06
C MET A 85 -1.56 -13.70 9.08
N ARG A 86 -2.06 -14.08 10.26
CA ARG A 86 -3.31 -14.87 10.35
C ARG A 86 -4.56 -13.99 10.31
N ALA A 87 -4.43 -12.68 10.50
CA ALA A 87 -5.52 -11.73 10.34
C ALA A 87 -5.56 -11.26 8.88
N ASP A 88 -6.25 -11.99 8.02
CA ASP A 88 -6.39 -11.65 6.60
C ASP A 88 -7.83 -11.26 6.24
N ASN A 89 -7.98 -10.43 5.21
CA ASN A 89 -9.26 -10.08 4.61
C ASN A 89 -9.33 -10.64 3.19
N HIS A 90 -9.92 -11.83 3.03
CA HIS A 90 -9.99 -12.54 1.75
C HIS A 90 -8.59 -12.80 1.14
N GLY A 91 -7.61 -13.16 1.98
CA GLY A 91 -6.23 -13.38 1.57
C GLY A 91 -5.36 -12.12 1.52
N GLU A 92 -5.93 -10.90 1.56
CA GLU A 92 -5.16 -9.66 1.66
C GLU A 92 -4.73 -9.37 3.09
N GLY A 93 -3.49 -8.90 3.26
CA GLY A 93 -2.95 -8.42 4.53
C GLY A 93 -2.62 -6.93 4.50
N GLY A 94 -1.90 -6.47 5.51
CA GLY A 94 -1.55 -5.06 5.67
C GLY A 94 -2.51 -4.27 6.56
N ILE A 95 -2.10 -3.05 6.90
CA ILE A 95 -2.84 -2.18 7.82
C ILE A 95 -4.26 -1.84 7.32
N MET A 96 -4.43 -1.71 6.00
CA MET A 96 -5.72 -1.42 5.38
C MET A 96 -6.68 -2.62 5.42
N ALA A 97 -6.15 -3.84 5.33
CA ALA A 97 -6.93 -5.06 5.54
C ALA A 97 -7.43 -5.12 6.99
N LEU A 98 -6.58 -4.82 7.98
CA LEU A 98 -6.98 -4.71 9.39
C LEU A 98 -8.09 -3.68 9.59
N ILE A 99 -7.95 -2.47 9.06
CA ILE A 99 -9.00 -1.42 9.16
C ILE A 99 -10.33 -1.92 8.57
N THR A 100 -10.27 -2.58 7.42
CA THR A 100 -11.47 -3.11 6.76
C THR A 100 -12.17 -4.18 7.61
N LEU A 101 -11.40 -5.10 8.21
CA LEU A 101 -11.93 -6.11 9.14
C LEU A 101 -12.53 -5.47 10.40
N LEU A 102 -11.89 -4.42 10.92
CA LEU A 102 -12.35 -3.70 12.09
C LEU A 102 -13.65 -2.94 11.82
N ARG A 103 -13.78 -2.30 10.65
CA ARG A 103 -15.02 -1.60 10.25
C ARG A 103 -16.21 -2.55 10.10
N ARG A 104 -16.00 -3.77 9.58
CA ARG A 104 -17.04 -4.80 9.48
C ARG A 104 -17.50 -5.30 10.86
N GLY A 105 -16.56 -5.52 11.79
CA GLY A 105 -16.87 -5.99 13.16
C GLY A 105 -17.42 -4.90 14.10
N ALA A 106 -17.18 -3.63 13.80
CA ALA A 106 -17.55 -2.48 14.64
C ALA A 106 -19.07 -2.23 14.76
N GLY A 107 -19.92 -2.93 14.00
CA GLY A 107 -21.39 -2.84 14.14
C GLY A 107 -21.91 -3.20 15.54
N THR A 108 -21.07 -3.76 16.42
CA THR A 108 -21.46 -4.25 17.75
C THR A 108 -21.06 -3.36 18.94
N ARG A 109 -20.17 -2.34 18.79
CA ARG A 109 -19.78 -1.43 19.88
C ARG A 109 -19.38 -0.01 19.41
N GLY A 110 -19.43 0.94 20.36
CA GLY A 110 -19.49 2.40 20.21
C GLY A 110 -18.71 3.06 19.05
N HIS A 111 -19.43 3.94 18.35
CA HIS A 111 -18.97 4.75 17.20
C HIS A 111 -17.61 5.44 17.40
N ARG A 112 -17.29 5.89 18.63
CA ARG A 112 -16.03 6.55 18.96
C ARG A 112 -14.80 5.64 18.77
N THR A 113 -14.88 4.38 19.17
CA THR A 113 -13.74 3.45 19.05
C THR A 113 -13.47 3.11 17.58
N ALA A 114 -14.52 2.94 16.77
CA ALA A 114 -14.39 2.71 15.34
C ALA A 114 -13.73 3.91 14.62
N ILE A 115 -14.08 5.13 15.03
CA ILE A 115 -13.45 6.36 14.52
C ILE A 115 -11.96 6.39 14.87
N VAL A 116 -11.61 6.18 16.15
CA VAL A 116 -10.20 6.22 16.60
C VAL A 116 -9.36 5.18 15.86
N LEU A 117 -9.84 3.94 15.74
CA LEU A 117 -9.11 2.88 15.02
C LEU A 117 -8.99 3.17 13.53
N GLY A 118 -10.03 3.76 12.92
CA GLY A 118 -9.97 4.21 11.54
C GLY A 118 -8.92 5.29 11.30
N PHE A 119 -8.83 6.29 12.19
CA PHE A 119 -7.78 7.32 12.13
C PHE A 119 -6.39 6.74 12.41
N LEU A 120 -6.26 5.85 13.39
CA LEU A 120 -4.98 5.22 13.73
C LEU A 120 -4.45 4.40 12.55
N GLY A 121 -5.31 3.59 11.92
CA GLY A 121 -4.92 2.82 10.75
C GLY A 121 -4.64 3.69 9.52
N LEU A 122 -5.39 4.77 9.31
CA LEU A 122 -5.10 5.73 8.24
C LEU A 122 -3.73 6.42 8.46
N PHE A 123 -3.41 6.73 9.71
CA PHE A 123 -2.11 7.29 10.07
C PHE A 123 -0.98 6.29 9.85
N GLY A 124 -1.16 5.02 10.21
CA GLY A 124 -0.19 3.97 9.90
C GLY A 124 -0.01 3.72 8.40
N ALA A 125 -1.08 3.81 7.59
CA ALA A 125 -0.97 3.76 6.13
C ALA A 125 -0.18 4.97 5.57
N ALA A 126 -0.28 6.13 6.21
CA ALA A 126 0.51 7.31 5.86
C ALA A 126 1.99 7.18 6.29
N LEU A 127 2.28 6.53 7.42
CA LEU A 127 3.64 6.22 7.85
C LEU A 127 4.31 5.20 6.91
N PHE A 128 3.60 4.16 6.49
CA PHE A 128 4.05 3.22 5.45
C PHE A 128 4.40 3.93 4.14
N PHE A 129 3.67 4.99 3.81
CA PHE A 129 3.97 5.83 2.67
C PHE A 129 5.29 6.61 2.80
N GLY A 130 5.61 7.08 4.01
CA GLY A 130 6.89 7.71 4.31
C GLY A 130 8.05 6.71 4.20
N ASP A 131 7.86 5.51 4.75
CA ASP A 131 8.79 4.38 4.59
C ASP A 131 9.05 4.06 3.11
N SER A 132 7.99 4.04 2.29
CA SER A 132 8.10 3.79 0.84
C SER A 132 8.93 4.79 0.05
N MET A 133 9.19 5.98 0.61
CA MET A 133 10.09 6.98 0.01
C MET A 133 11.55 6.79 0.44
N ILE A 134 11.79 6.23 1.63
CA ILE A 134 13.13 6.17 2.22
C ILE A 134 13.82 4.86 1.88
N THR A 135 13.09 3.74 1.89
CA THR A 135 13.67 2.41 1.64
C THR A 135 14.44 2.35 0.32
N PRO A 136 13.94 2.88 -0.81
CA PRO A 136 14.72 2.90 -2.05
C PRO A 136 15.98 3.78 -1.97
N ALA A 137 15.90 4.89 -1.23
CA ALA A 137 17.03 5.79 -1.05
C ALA A 137 18.13 5.12 -0.20
N ILE A 138 17.79 4.59 0.97
CA ILE A 138 18.79 3.98 1.88
C ILE A 138 19.35 2.69 1.28
N SER A 139 18.51 1.84 0.71
CA SER A 139 18.95 0.53 0.21
C SER A 139 19.91 0.69 -0.97
N VAL A 140 19.51 1.44 -2.00
CA VAL A 140 20.35 1.61 -3.20
C VAL A 140 21.63 2.39 -2.87
N LEU A 141 21.52 3.45 -2.05
CA LEU A 141 22.69 4.22 -1.64
C LEU A 141 23.69 3.35 -0.86
N SER A 142 23.21 2.54 0.10
CA SER A 142 24.08 1.65 0.88
C SER A 142 24.76 0.58 0.03
N ALA A 143 24.07 0.03 -0.99
CA ALA A 143 24.68 -0.92 -1.91
C ALA A 143 25.80 -0.28 -2.75
N VAL A 144 25.55 0.91 -3.30
CA VAL A 144 26.52 1.65 -4.13
C VAL A 144 27.70 2.16 -3.31
N GLU A 145 27.50 2.51 -2.03
CA GLU A 145 28.58 2.86 -1.12
C GLU A 145 29.60 1.74 -0.90
N GLY A 146 29.23 0.48 -1.15
CA GLY A 146 30.18 -0.64 -1.16
C GLY A 146 31.35 -0.44 -2.13
N LEU A 147 31.19 0.38 -3.19
CA LEU A 147 32.29 0.74 -4.10
C LEU A 147 33.45 1.45 -3.37
N LYS A 148 33.18 2.18 -2.29
CA LYS A 148 34.20 2.84 -1.46
C LYS A 148 35.19 1.85 -0.83
N THR A 149 34.78 0.59 -0.66
CA THR A 149 35.64 -0.48 -0.09
C THR A 149 36.61 -1.09 -1.09
N ILE A 150 36.43 -0.78 -2.38
CA ILE A 150 37.28 -1.25 -3.47
C ILE A 150 38.27 -0.15 -3.84
N GLU A 151 37.74 1.05 -4.08
CA GLU A 151 38.54 2.21 -4.48
C GLU A 151 37.95 3.48 -3.83
N PRO A 152 38.65 4.10 -2.86
CA PRO A 152 38.13 5.25 -2.10
C PRO A 152 37.76 6.47 -2.93
N ASP A 153 38.37 6.64 -4.11
CA ASP A 153 38.13 7.77 -5.02
C ASP A 153 36.72 7.75 -5.66
N PHE A 154 35.99 6.62 -5.61
CA PHE A 154 34.60 6.56 -6.09
C PHE A 154 33.59 7.30 -5.21
N LYS A 155 34.01 7.92 -4.09
CA LYS A 155 33.13 8.66 -3.18
C LYS A 155 32.23 9.67 -3.89
N ASP A 156 32.75 10.39 -4.89
CA ASP A 156 32.04 11.45 -5.62
C ASP A 156 31.06 10.87 -6.66
N GLY A 157 31.22 9.59 -7.03
CA GLY A 157 30.35 8.89 -7.97
C GLY A 157 29.11 8.23 -7.34
N VAL A 158 29.09 8.04 -6.02
CA VAL A 158 28.03 7.28 -5.33
C VAL A 158 26.64 7.89 -5.52
N VAL A 159 26.49 9.20 -5.28
CA VAL A 159 25.20 9.89 -5.40
C VAL A 159 24.70 9.90 -6.86
N PRO A 160 25.52 10.27 -7.88
CA PRO A 160 25.12 10.18 -9.29
C PRO A 160 24.71 8.76 -9.73
N ILE A 161 25.48 7.73 -9.35
CA ILE A 161 25.17 6.34 -9.71
C ILE A 161 23.83 5.92 -9.08
N THR A 162 23.63 6.23 -7.81
CA THR A 162 22.38 5.96 -7.08
C THR A 162 21.19 6.64 -7.76
N ALA A 163 21.32 7.91 -8.15
CA ALA A 163 20.28 8.65 -8.85
C ALA A 163 19.93 8.03 -10.21
N VAL A 164 20.94 7.59 -10.99
CA VAL A 164 20.72 6.89 -12.27
C VAL A 164 19.97 5.58 -12.07
N ILE A 165 20.34 4.79 -11.05
CA ILE A 165 19.65 3.53 -10.72
C ILE A 165 18.19 3.81 -10.35
N ILE A 166 17.92 4.82 -9.52
CA ILE A 166 16.55 5.21 -9.13
C ILE A 166 15.74 5.67 -10.34
N VAL A 167 16.29 6.53 -11.20
CA VAL A 167 15.57 6.98 -12.41
C VAL A 167 15.26 5.80 -13.33
N ALA A 168 16.21 4.89 -13.54
CA ALA A 168 16.00 3.68 -14.34
C ALA A 168 14.90 2.80 -13.72
N LEU A 169 14.95 2.61 -12.39
CA LEU A 169 13.97 1.86 -11.62
C LEU A 169 12.55 2.40 -11.84
N PHE A 170 12.34 3.69 -11.59
CA PHE A 170 11.02 4.33 -11.68
C PHE A 170 10.50 4.45 -13.12
N SER A 171 11.40 4.47 -14.12
CA SER A 171 11.04 4.51 -15.54
C SER A 171 10.47 3.18 -16.05
N VAL A 172 10.93 2.04 -15.50
CA VAL A 172 10.51 0.69 -15.93
C VAL A 172 9.19 0.25 -15.27
N GLN A 173 8.70 0.95 -14.23
CA GLN A 173 7.49 0.55 -13.47
C GLN A 173 6.24 0.31 -14.33
N ARG A 174 6.07 1.07 -15.42
CA ARG A 174 4.91 0.94 -16.31
C ARG A 174 4.84 -0.42 -17.02
N GLN A 175 5.97 -1.10 -17.21
CA GLN A 175 6.05 -2.39 -17.90
C GLN A 175 5.57 -3.55 -17.02
N GLY A 176 5.31 -3.29 -15.74
CA GLY A 176 4.77 -4.25 -14.78
C GLY A 176 5.81 -5.23 -14.26
N THR A 177 5.58 -5.75 -13.05
CA THR A 177 6.42 -6.77 -12.41
C THR A 177 6.36 -8.13 -13.10
N ALA A 178 5.44 -8.34 -14.05
CA ALA A 178 5.27 -9.59 -14.76
C ALA A 178 6.45 -9.96 -15.70
N VAL A 179 7.12 -8.97 -16.30
CA VAL A 179 8.26 -9.20 -17.21
C VAL A 179 9.57 -9.43 -16.43
N VAL A 180 9.76 -8.68 -15.32
CA VAL A 180 11.01 -8.70 -14.54
C VAL A 180 10.95 -9.68 -13.37
N GLY A 181 9.77 -9.96 -12.82
CA GLY A 181 9.56 -10.78 -11.63
C GLY A 181 9.99 -12.25 -11.77
N ARG A 182 10.17 -12.75 -13.00
CA ARG A 182 10.73 -14.09 -13.23
C ARG A 182 12.19 -14.21 -12.77
N TYR A 183 12.96 -13.11 -12.86
CA TYR A 183 14.37 -13.07 -12.50
C TYR A 183 14.62 -12.67 -11.05
N PHE A 184 13.64 -12.00 -10.41
CA PHE A 184 13.78 -11.56 -9.03
C PHE A 184 14.02 -12.72 -8.05
N GLY A 185 13.25 -13.81 -8.18
CA GLY A 185 13.39 -14.99 -7.32
C GLY A 185 14.81 -15.57 -7.36
N PRO A 186 15.35 -15.94 -8.54
CA PRO A 186 16.72 -16.44 -8.67
C PRO A 186 17.80 -15.48 -8.14
N VAL A 187 17.68 -14.18 -8.41
CA VAL A 187 18.64 -13.17 -7.92
C VAL A 187 18.61 -13.08 -6.39
N MET A 188 17.43 -13.05 -5.78
CA MET A 188 17.30 -13.02 -4.32
C MET A 188 17.77 -14.32 -3.66
N ILE A 189 17.56 -15.48 -4.29
CA ILE A 189 18.13 -16.74 -3.81
C ILE A 189 19.66 -16.68 -3.82
N ALA A 190 20.26 -16.21 -4.93
CA ALA A 190 21.70 -16.02 -5.02
C ALA A 190 22.20 -15.05 -3.94
N TRP A 191 21.51 -13.93 -3.73
CA TRP A 191 21.78 -12.98 -2.66
C TRP A 191 21.83 -13.65 -1.28
N PHE A 192 20.75 -14.33 -0.88
CA PHE A 192 20.68 -14.98 0.44
C PHE A 192 21.74 -16.07 0.63
N VAL A 193 22.02 -16.86 -0.41
CA VAL A 193 23.07 -17.89 -0.35
C VAL A 193 24.45 -17.24 -0.20
N VAL A 194 24.75 -16.18 -0.94
CA VAL A 194 26.04 -15.47 -0.87
C VAL A 194 26.24 -14.81 0.49
N ILE A 195 25.26 -14.05 1.00
CA ILE A 195 25.42 -13.39 2.31
C ILE A 195 25.50 -14.41 3.46
N GLY A 196 24.80 -15.54 3.34
CA GLY A 196 24.90 -16.65 4.28
C GLY A 196 26.28 -17.30 4.26
N ALA A 197 26.87 -17.51 3.07
CA ALA A 197 28.22 -18.03 2.91
C ALA A 197 29.29 -17.06 3.47
N CYS A 198 29.16 -15.76 3.22
CA CYS A 198 29.99 -14.73 3.85
C CYS A 198 29.86 -14.74 5.38
N GLY A 199 28.62 -14.88 5.88
CA GLY A 199 28.34 -15.02 7.31
C GLY A 199 29.05 -16.22 7.95
N ILE A 200 28.95 -17.39 7.32
CA ILE A 200 29.66 -18.60 7.75
C ILE A 200 31.17 -18.39 7.79
N ASN A 201 31.74 -17.73 6.77
CA ASN A 201 33.17 -17.43 6.73
C ASN A 201 33.61 -16.61 7.94
N GLY A 202 32.89 -15.52 8.26
CA GLY A 202 33.16 -14.72 9.46
C GLY A 202 33.02 -15.52 10.77
N ILE A 203 31.97 -16.33 10.90
CA ILE A 203 31.75 -17.17 12.09
C ILE A 203 32.88 -18.19 12.26
N VAL A 204 33.37 -18.81 11.19
CA VAL A 204 34.49 -19.77 11.27
C VAL A 204 35.76 -19.10 11.81
N ALA A 205 35.97 -17.82 11.49
CA ALA A 205 37.11 -17.06 12.00
C ALA A 205 37.02 -16.75 13.50
N ASN A 206 35.80 -16.52 14.04
CA ASN A 206 35.56 -16.39 15.47
C ASN A 206 34.29 -17.14 15.91
N PRO A 207 34.36 -18.46 16.17
CA PRO A 207 33.18 -19.28 16.48
C PRO A 207 32.49 -18.90 17.79
N GLY A 208 33.18 -18.18 18.67
CA GLY A 208 32.63 -17.71 19.94
C GLY A 208 31.36 -16.88 19.76
N ILE A 209 31.24 -16.13 18.66
CA ILE A 209 30.09 -15.25 18.39
C ILE A 209 28.73 -15.97 18.45
N LEU A 210 28.69 -17.29 18.21
CA LEU A 210 27.47 -18.10 18.28
C LEU A 210 26.84 -18.08 19.68
N ALA A 211 27.61 -17.76 20.73
CA ALA A 211 27.08 -17.56 22.08
C ALA A 211 26.02 -16.44 22.12
N ALA A 212 26.08 -15.46 21.20
CA ALA A 212 25.07 -14.40 21.07
C ALA A 212 23.66 -14.91 20.75
N LEU A 213 23.48 -16.16 20.32
CA LEU A 213 22.15 -16.78 20.21
C LEU A 213 21.42 -16.83 21.55
N SER A 214 22.17 -16.92 22.66
CA SER A 214 21.60 -16.86 23.99
C SER A 214 21.00 -15.48 24.27
N PRO A 215 19.73 -15.37 24.70
CA PRO A 215 19.11 -14.09 25.03
C PRO A 215 19.77 -13.42 26.24
N THR A 216 20.58 -14.16 27.00
CA THR A 216 21.34 -13.63 28.15
C THR A 216 22.23 -12.48 27.74
N TYR A 217 22.81 -12.48 26.54
CA TYR A 217 23.66 -11.37 26.07
C TYR A 217 22.85 -10.10 25.78
N ALA A 218 21.69 -10.22 25.12
CA ALA A 218 20.78 -9.08 24.94
C ALA A 218 20.28 -8.53 26.30
N ILE A 219 19.88 -9.41 27.22
CA ILE A 219 19.40 -9.01 28.55
C ILE A 219 20.53 -8.37 29.36
N ALA A 220 21.75 -8.92 29.33
CA ALA A 220 22.91 -8.37 30.00
C ALA A 220 23.32 -7.00 29.42
N PHE A 221 23.23 -6.83 28.10
CA PHE A 221 23.49 -5.55 27.44
C PHE A 221 22.49 -4.47 27.87
N ILE A 222 21.20 -4.80 27.87
CA ILE A 222 20.14 -3.90 28.35
C ILE A 222 20.28 -3.60 29.84
N GLY A 223 20.61 -4.61 30.66
CA GLY A 223 20.74 -4.47 32.12
C GLY A 223 22.02 -3.76 32.57
N GLY A 224 23.13 -3.97 31.88
CA GLY A 224 24.43 -3.38 32.21
C GLY A 224 24.57 -1.94 31.75
N HIS A 225 24.13 -1.63 30.52
CA HIS A 225 24.26 -0.30 29.92
C HIS A 225 22.95 0.14 29.28
N PHE A 226 21.88 0.26 30.08
CA PHE A 226 20.53 0.58 29.58
C PHE A 226 20.49 1.78 28.64
N HIS A 227 21.24 2.86 28.93
CA HIS A 227 21.29 4.04 28.09
C HIS A 227 21.88 3.75 26.69
N ILE A 228 23.01 3.05 26.62
CA ILE A 228 23.66 2.65 25.35
C ILE A 228 22.73 1.69 24.59
N ALA A 229 22.20 0.68 25.27
CA ALA A 229 21.28 -0.28 24.66
C ALA A 229 20.00 0.39 24.13
N PHE A 230 19.45 1.35 24.87
CA PHE A 230 18.25 2.10 24.48
C PHE A 230 18.49 2.93 23.21
N PHE A 231 19.63 3.63 23.09
CA PHE A 231 19.95 4.36 21.86
C PHE A 231 20.30 3.42 20.70
N ALA A 232 20.95 2.28 20.99
CA ALA A 232 21.22 1.25 19.99
C ALA A 232 19.93 0.69 19.37
N LEU A 233 18.82 0.60 20.12
CA LEU A 233 17.52 0.18 19.56
C LEU A 233 17.06 1.05 18.38
N ALA A 234 17.42 2.33 18.36
CA ALA A 234 17.08 3.23 17.25
C ALA A 234 17.81 2.84 15.94
N ALA A 235 18.98 2.21 16.03
CA ALA A 235 19.68 1.65 14.87
C ALA A 235 19.32 0.18 14.63
N ILE A 236 19.07 -0.62 15.68
CA ILE A 236 18.68 -2.03 15.55
C ILE A 236 17.31 -2.20 14.88
N VAL A 237 16.44 -1.18 14.94
CA VAL A 237 15.16 -1.18 14.20
C VAL A 237 15.37 -1.46 12.70
N LEU A 238 16.53 -1.09 12.16
CA LEU A 238 16.90 -1.32 10.77
C LEU A 238 16.85 -2.80 10.39
N ALA A 239 17.14 -3.71 11.32
CA ALA A 239 17.12 -5.15 11.09
C ALA A 239 15.70 -5.75 10.96
N VAL A 240 14.67 -5.04 11.45
CA VAL A 240 13.28 -5.52 11.43
C VAL A 240 12.43 -4.80 10.38
N THR A 241 13.04 -3.91 9.60
CA THR A 241 12.39 -3.21 8.49
C THR A 241 11.96 -4.20 7.41
N GLY A 242 10.80 -3.94 6.79
CA GLY A 242 10.18 -4.86 5.83
C GLY A 242 9.17 -5.83 6.44
N ALA A 243 9.01 -5.89 7.77
CA ALA A 243 7.98 -6.74 8.39
C ALA A 243 6.56 -6.38 7.91
N GLU A 244 6.27 -5.09 7.75
CA GLU A 244 5.04 -4.58 7.14
C GLU A 244 4.86 -5.00 5.68
N ALA A 245 5.93 -5.06 4.89
CA ALA A 245 5.89 -5.55 3.51
C ALA A 245 5.50 -7.03 3.46
N LEU A 246 6.04 -7.86 4.36
CA LEU A 246 5.63 -9.27 4.51
C LEU A 246 4.11 -9.41 4.70
N TYR A 247 3.52 -8.50 5.48
CA TYR A 247 2.09 -8.54 5.74
C TYR A 247 1.26 -7.98 4.59
N ALA A 248 1.69 -6.90 3.95
CA ALA A 248 1.00 -6.28 2.81
C ALA A 248 0.95 -7.18 1.57
N ASP A 249 2.03 -7.90 1.26
CA ASP A 249 2.16 -8.74 0.05
C ASP A 249 1.51 -10.12 0.18
N MET A 250 0.83 -10.39 1.29
CA MET A 250 0.14 -11.66 1.51
C MET A 250 -0.96 -11.92 0.46
N GLY A 251 -1.57 -10.86 -0.09
CA GLY A 251 -2.58 -10.96 -1.15
C GLY A 251 -2.05 -11.58 -2.45
N HIS A 252 -0.75 -11.50 -2.72
CA HIS A 252 -0.14 -11.98 -3.97
C HIS A 252 0.41 -13.40 -3.88
N PHE A 253 1.06 -13.73 -2.76
CA PHE A 253 1.79 -15.00 -2.60
C PHE A 253 1.14 -15.95 -1.60
N GLY A 254 0.29 -15.43 -0.71
CA GLY A 254 -0.32 -16.17 0.38
C GLY A 254 0.65 -16.45 1.54
N ARG A 255 0.08 -16.61 2.73
CA ARG A 255 0.82 -16.79 3.99
C ARG A 255 1.84 -17.94 3.93
N ARG A 256 1.45 -19.11 3.41
CA ARG A 256 2.30 -20.32 3.45
C ARG A 256 3.60 -20.15 2.67
N ALA A 257 3.56 -19.50 1.50
CA ALA A 257 4.75 -19.29 0.69
C ALA A 257 5.75 -18.36 1.38
N ILE A 258 5.25 -17.29 2.00
CA ILE A 258 6.04 -16.34 2.79
C ILE A 258 6.65 -17.06 4.00
N VAL A 259 5.86 -17.77 4.81
CA VAL A 259 6.38 -18.51 5.98
C VAL A 259 7.49 -19.49 5.60
N CYS A 260 7.31 -20.26 4.52
CA CYS A 260 8.33 -21.19 4.06
C CYS A 260 9.60 -20.47 3.59
N GLY A 261 9.49 -19.41 2.77
CA GLY A 261 10.64 -18.64 2.32
C GLY A 261 11.42 -18.01 3.48
N TRP A 262 10.69 -17.44 4.45
CA TRP A 262 11.26 -16.85 5.66
C TRP A 262 12.09 -17.86 6.46
N LEU A 263 11.48 -18.99 6.85
CA LEU A 263 12.11 -19.97 7.74
C LEU A 263 13.20 -20.80 7.05
N SER A 264 13.10 -21.04 5.74
CA SER A 264 14.03 -21.93 5.03
C SER A 264 15.29 -21.23 4.53
N LEU A 265 15.23 -19.94 4.19
CA LEU A 265 16.34 -19.25 3.52
C LEU A 265 16.66 -17.89 4.13
N VAL A 266 15.65 -17.02 4.29
CA VAL A 266 15.88 -15.61 4.63
C VAL A 266 16.36 -15.45 6.07
N LEU A 267 15.64 -15.99 7.05
CA LEU A 267 16.00 -15.92 8.46
C LEU A 267 17.39 -16.55 8.72
N PRO A 268 17.71 -17.76 8.23
CA PRO A 268 19.04 -18.33 8.37
C PRO A 268 20.14 -17.47 7.74
N ALA A 269 19.94 -16.99 6.50
CA ALA A 269 20.94 -16.19 5.78
C ALA A 269 21.26 -14.87 6.49
N CYS A 270 20.22 -14.10 6.87
CA CYS A 270 20.41 -12.84 7.60
C CYS A 270 21.05 -13.08 8.97
N THR A 271 20.63 -14.13 9.69
CA THR A 271 21.21 -14.49 10.98
C THR A 271 22.70 -14.80 10.84
N LEU A 272 23.07 -15.69 9.92
CA LEU A 272 24.48 -16.03 9.66
C LEU A 272 25.29 -14.78 9.29
N ASN A 273 24.72 -13.88 8.49
CA ASN A 273 25.40 -12.67 8.08
C ASN A 273 25.64 -11.70 9.26
N TYR A 274 24.64 -11.44 10.10
CA TYR A 274 24.82 -10.59 11.30
C TYR A 274 25.86 -11.16 12.26
N PHE A 275 25.87 -12.47 12.46
CA PHE A 275 26.85 -13.14 13.32
C PHE A 275 28.25 -13.10 12.69
N GLY A 276 28.38 -13.29 11.39
CA GLY A 276 29.66 -13.18 10.68
C GLY A 276 30.23 -11.76 10.74
N GLN A 277 29.40 -10.74 10.56
CA GLN A 277 29.81 -9.33 10.74
C GLN A 277 30.22 -9.05 12.18
N GLY A 278 29.48 -9.56 13.17
CA GLY A 278 29.87 -9.45 14.58
C GLY A 278 31.22 -10.10 14.88
N ALA A 279 31.46 -11.31 14.34
CA ALA A 279 32.75 -11.99 14.45
C ALA A 279 33.91 -11.20 13.84
N LEU A 280 33.68 -10.55 12.69
CA LEU A 280 34.67 -9.69 12.04
C LEU A 280 35.00 -8.46 12.91
N LEU A 281 33.97 -7.81 13.48
CA LEU A 281 34.15 -6.65 14.37
C LEU A 281 34.90 -7.01 15.66
N LEU A 282 34.82 -8.25 16.15
CA LEU A 282 35.61 -8.71 17.29
C LEU A 282 37.10 -8.88 16.98
N GLN A 283 37.48 -8.99 15.70
CA GLN A 283 38.86 -9.20 15.27
C GLN A 283 39.56 -7.89 14.89
N ASP A 284 38.84 -6.99 14.22
CA ASP A 284 39.39 -5.74 13.71
C ASP A 284 38.38 -4.59 13.83
N ASP A 285 38.61 -3.71 14.80
CA ASP A 285 37.74 -2.55 15.05
C ASP A 285 37.75 -1.54 13.88
N SER A 286 38.74 -1.57 12.99
CA SER A 286 38.86 -0.62 11.88
C SER A 286 37.84 -0.86 10.77
N VAL A 287 37.19 -2.03 10.74
CA VAL A 287 36.22 -2.43 9.72
C VAL A 287 34.79 -1.91 9.96
N HIS A 288 34.56 -1.14 11.03
CA HIS A 288 33.24 -0.60 11.42
C HIS A 288 32.55 0.26 10.33
N SER A 289 33.34 0.82 9.40
CA SER A 289 32.83 1.66 8.31
C SER A 289 32.05 0.89 7.24
N ALA A 290 32.31 -0.40 7.03
CA ALA A 290 31.63 -1.23 6.03
C ALA A 290 31.72 -2.75 6.34
N PRO A 291 31.28 -3.19 7.54
CA PRO A 291 31.46 -4.57 7.99
C PRO A 291 30.84 -5.61 7.04
N PHE A 292 29.73 -5.27 6.38
CA PHE A 292 29.07 -6.14 5.41
C PHE A 292 29.95 -6.46 4.19
N PHE A 293 30.56 -5.46 3.56
CA PHE A 293 31.36 -5.67 2.35
C PHE A 293 32.75 -6.22 2.66
N LEU A 294 33.32 -5.84 3.81
CA LEU A 294 34.62 -6.32 4.27
C LEU A 294 34.59 -7.78 4.76
N LEU A 295 33.41 -8.33 5.03
CA LEU A 295 33.19 -9.76 5.29
C LEU A 295 33.52 -10.64 4.07
N ALA A 296 33.46 -10.08 2.86
CA ALA A 296 33.84 -10.78 1.64
C ALA A 296 35.34 -10.63 1.35
N PRO A 297 36.00 -11.69 0.83
CA PRO A 297 37.37 -11.58 0.37
C PRO A 297 37.48 -10.57 -0.77
N GLU A 298 38.66 -9.95 -0.94
CA GLU A 298 38.87 -8.83 -1.87
C GLU A 298 38.36 -9.09 -3.29
N TRP A 299 38.62 -10.28 -3.85
CA TRP A 299 38.18 -10.67 -5.19
C TRP A 299 36.64 -10.73 -5.33
N ALA A 300 35.92 -10.99 -4.23
CA ALA A 300 34.48 -11.14 -4.21
C ALA A 300 33.74 -9.83 -3.89
N ARG A 301 34.43 -8.76 -3.47
CA ARG A 301 33.80 -7.48 -3.11
C ARG A 301 33.06 -6.84 -4.29
N LEU A 302 33.67 -6.75 -5.47
CA LEU A 302 33.01 -6.18 -6.66
C LEU A 302 31.78 -7.00 -7.08
N PRO A 303 31.85 -8.34 -7.23
CA PRO A 303 30.66 -9.17 -7.45
C PRO A 303 29.57 -8.98 -6.38
N LEU A 304 29.95 -8.86 -5.10
CA LEU A 304 29.02 -8.64 -4.00
C LEU A 304 28.34 -7.28 -4.10
N VAL A 305 29.05 -6.21 -4.46
CA VAL A 305 28.47 -4.87 -4.69
C VAL A 305 27.45 -4.90 -5.83
N LEU A 306 27.75 -5.57 -6.94
CA LEU A 306 26.82 -5.72 -8.06
C LEU A 306 25.57 -6.51 -7.64
N LEU A 307 25.75 -7.60 -6.89
CA LEU A 307 24.64 -8.42 -6.38
C LEU A 307 23.81 -7.65 -5.34
N ALA A 308 24.45 -6.91 -4.44
CA ALA A 308 23.79 -6.03 -3.47
C ALA A 308 22.96 -4.97 -4.19
N THR A 309 23.52 -4.32 -5.22
CA THR A 309 22.80 -3.33 -6.02
C THR A 309 21.56 -3.94 -6.69
N ALA A 310 21.68 -5.16 -7.24
CA ALA A 310 20.55 -5.88 -7.80
C ALA A 310 19.49 -6.23 -6.73
N ALA A 311 19.91 -6.70 -5.55
CA ALA A 311 19.02 -7.03 -4.43
C ALA A 311 18.30 -5.78 -3.90
N THR A 312 18.98 -4.64 -3.77
CA THR A 312 18.37 -3.38 -3.29
C THR A 312 17.44 -2.76 -4.31
N VAL A 313 17.73 -2.92 -5.61
CA VAL A 313 16.79 -2.58 -6.69
C VAL A 313 15.50 -3.42 -6.54
N ILE A 314 15.63 -4.73 -6.31
CA ILE A 314 14.49 -5.63 -6.11
C ILE A 314 13.72 -5.26 -4.82
N ALA A 315 14.41 -4.98 -3.72
CA ALA A 315 13.81 -4.49 -2.48
C ALA A 315 12.98 -3.23 -2.69
N SER A 316 13.56 -2.26 -3.40
CA SER A 316 12.88 -1.01 -3.75
C SER A 316 11.61 -1.26 -4.57
N GLN A 317 11.61 -2.24 -5.48
CA GLN A 317 10.42 -2.61 -6.27
C GLN A 317 9.26 -3.12 -5.43
N ALA A 318 9.56 -3.95 -4.44
CA ALA A 318 8.54 -4.51 -3.55
C ALA A 318 7.82 -3.40 -2.80
N VAL A 319 8.59 -2.49 -2.21
CA VAL A 319 8.06 -1.36 -1.45
C VAL A 319 7.26 -0.39 -2.32
N ILE A 320 7.75 -0.06 -3.53
CA ILE A 320 7.00 0.77 -4.50
C ILE A 320 5.65 0.10 -4.87
N THR A 321 5.64 -1.21 -5.08
CA THR A 321 4.42 -1.97 -5.39
C THR A 321 3.46 -2.01 -4.18
N GLY A 322 4.01 -2.13 -2.97
CA GLY A 322 3.26 -2.01 -1.72
C GLY A 322 2.60 -0.65 -1.59
N ALA A 323 3.30 0.45 -1.90
CA ALA A 323 2.75 1.80 -1.90
C ALA A 323 1.57 1.95 -2.89
N PHE A 324 1.68 1.41 -4.10
CA PHE A 324 0.57 1.38 -5.07
C PHE A 324 -0.64 0.62 -4.54
N SER A 325 -0.42 -0.48 -3.82
CA SER A 325 -1.49 -1.29 -3.22
C SER A 325 -2.21 -0.54 -2.10
N VAL A 326 -1.46 0.10 -1.20
CA VAL A 326 -2.02 0.95 -0.12
C VAL A 326 -2.83 2.12 -0.70
N VAL A 327 -2.36 2.75 -1.79
CA VAL A 327 -3.11 3.79 -2.50
C VAL A 327 -4.41 3.26 -3.06
N SER A 328 -4.36 2.14 -3.77
CA SER A 328 -5.55 1.54 -4.36
C SER A 328 -6.60 1.24 -3.28
N GLN A 329 -6.18 0.66 -2.17
CA GLN A 329 -7.05 0.38 -1.02
C GLN A 329 -7.59 1.67 -0.39
N ALA A 330 -6.78 2.74 -0.28
CA ALA A 330 -7.23 4.05 0.20
C ALA A 330 -8.27 4.67 -0.73
N VAL A 331 -8.13 4.54 -2.05
CA VAL A 331 -9.11 4.98 -3.05
C VAL A 331 -10.42 4.19 -2.90
N GLN A 332 -10.35 2.86 -2.77
CA GLN A 332 -11.51 1.99 -2.58
C GLN A 332 -12.29 2.31 -1.29
N LEU A 333 -11.58 2.58 -0.19
CA LEU A 333 -12.17 2.98 1.09
C LEU A 333 -12.64 4.45 1.12
N GLY A 334 -12.40 5.22 0.06
CA GLY A 334 -12.85 6.60 -0.10
C GLY A 334 -11.98 7.66 0.58
N TYR A 335 -10.75 7.31 0.97
CA TYR A 335 -9.77 8.21 1.57
C TYR A 335 -8.95 9.00 0.54
N LEU A 336 -8.91 8.57 -0.73
CA LEU A 336 -8.26 9.29 -1.83
C LEU A 336 -9.20 9.46 -3.05
N PRO A 337 -8.93 10.44 -3.93
CA PRO A 337 -9.65 10.60 -5.20
C PRO A 337 -9.47 9.38 -6.09
N ARG A 338 -10.38 9.21 -7.07
CA ARG A 338 -10.21 8.17 -8.09
C ARG A 338 -9.01 8.51 -8.98
N LEU A 339 -7.88 7.87 -8.68
CA LEU A 339 -6.67 7.94 -9.47
C LEU A 339 -6.74 6.96 -10.64
N ARG A 340 -5.96 7.21 -11.70
CA ARG A 340 -5.80 6.25 -12.80
C ARG A 340 -5.00 5.05 -12.30
N ILE A 341 -5.69 3.93 -12.12
CA ILE A 341 -5.13 2.64 -11.68
C ILE A 341 -5.04 1.74 -12.91
N THR A 342 -3.84 1.22 -13.21
CA THR A 342 -3.65 0.24 -14.29
C THR A 342 -3.25 -1.09 -13.68
N HIS A 343 -4.05 -2.13 -13.90
CA HIS A 343 -3.69 -3.49 -13.51
C HIS A 343 -2.66 -4.05 -14.50
N THR A 344 -1.52 -4.51 -13.99
CA THR A 344 -0.37 -4.95 -14.80
C THR A 344 -0.37 -6.46 -15.06
N SER A 345 -1.22 -7.24 -14.38
CA SER A 345 -1.30 -8.70 -14.54
C SER A 345 -2.71 -9.24 -14.46
N ALA A 346 -3.00 -10.22 -15.32
CA ALA A 346 -4.24 -10.97 -15.33
C ALA A 346 -4.32 -12.10 -14.30
N LYS A 347 -3.20 -12.43 -13.67
CA LYS A 347 -3.11 -13.51 -12.68
C LYS A 347 -3.24 -13.01 -11.25
N ALA A 348 -3.02 -11.72 -11.01
CA ALA A 348 -3.01 -11.12 -9.68
C ALA A 348 -3.61 -9.71 -9.72
N ILE A 349 -4.79 -9.54 -9.13
CA ILE A 349 -5.52 -8.26 -9.06
C ILE A 349 -4.68 -7.16 -8.37
N GLY A 350 -3.84 -7.54 -7.40
CA GLY A 350 -2.98 -6.64 -6.65
C GLY A 350 -1.73 -6.13 -7.37
N GLN A 351 -1.42 -6.57 -8.60
CA GLN A 351 -0.29 -6.01 -9.36
C GLN A 351 -0.74 -4.73 -10.07
N ILE A 352 -0.60 -3.61 -9.37
CA ILE A 352 -1.18 -2.33 -9.75
C ILE A 352 -0.08 -1.32 -10.05
N TYR A 353 -0.25 -0.52 -11.10
CA TYR A 353 0.57 0.64 -11.41
C TYR A 353 -0.25 1.93 -11.29
N VAL A 354 0.24 2.88 -10.48
CA VAL A 354 -0.37 4.20 -10.27
C VAL A 354 0.61 5.28 -10.75
N PRO A 355 0.45 5.84 -11.97
CA PRO A 355 1.45 6.71 -12.59
C PRO A 355 1.80 7.96 -11.78
N TRP A 356 0.80 8.64 -11.21
CA TRP A 356 1.03 9.84 -10.41
C TRP A 356 1.85 9.57 -9.16
N ILE A 357 1.55 8.47 -8.47
CA ILE A 357 2.28 8.06 -7.26
C ILE A 357 3.70 7.63 -7.61
N ASN A 358 3.89 6.96 -8.75
CA ASN A 358 5.22 6.58 -9.24
C ASN A 358 6.15 7.79 -9.36
N TRP A 359 5.71 8.83 -10.07
CA TRP A 359 6.53 10.03 -10.26
C TRP A 359 6.72 10.81 -8.96
N ALA A 360 5.69 10.90 -8.11
CA ALA A 360 5.79 11.54 -6.81
C ALA A 360 6.82 10.83 -5.91
N LEU A 361 6.77 9.49 -5.83
CA LEU A 361 7.75 8.69 -5.10
C LEU A 361 9.16 8.86 -5.68
N MET A 362 9.32 8.83 -7.00
CA MET A 362 10.64 9.02 -7.62
C MET A 362 11.26 10.37 -7.23
N VAL A 363 10.50 11.46 -7.32
CA VAL A 363 10.97 12.80 -6.94
C VAL A 363 11.33 12.85 -5.46
N SER A 364 10.49 12.28 -4.58
CA SER A 364 10.78 12.21 -3.15
C SER A 364 12.05 11.42 -2.84
N VAL A 365 12.21 10.23 -3.43
CA VAL A 365 13.40 9.38 -3.25
C VAL A 365 14.66 10.10 -3.72
N LEU A 366 14.63 10.72 -4.90
CA LEU A 366 15.78 11.50 -5.42
C LEU A 366 16.10 12.69 -4.51
N THR A 367 15.08 13.39 -4.02
CA THR A 367 15.27 14.50 -3.08
C THR A 367 15.97 14.02 -1.80
N LEU A 368 15.60 12.85 -1.27
CA LEU A 368 16.27 12.25 -0.11
C LEU A 368 17.73 11.89 -0.41
N VAL A 369 18.00 11.27 -1.56
CA VAL A 369 19.37 10.91 -1.96
C VAL A 369 20.26 12.15 -2.08
N PHE A 370 19.78 13.22 -2.70
CA PHE A 370 20.52 14.47 -2.83
C PHE A 370 20.62 15.27 -1.52
N ALA A 371 19.65 15.15 -0.62
CA ALA A 371 19.66 15.87 0.65
C ALA A 371 20.57 15.24 1.71
N PHE A 372 20.65 13.91 1.75
CA PHE A 372 21.40 13.18 2.79
C PHE A 372 22.76 12.68 2.33
N GLU A 373 22.96 12.45 1.03
CA GLU A 373 24.21 12.06 0.34
C GLU A 373 24.90 10.75 0.78
N THR A 374 24.69 10.30 2.02
CA THR A 374 25.28 9.11 2.64
C THR A 374 24.22 8.22 3.27
N SER A 375 24.43 6.90 3.28
CA SER A 375 23.48 5.97 3.90
C SER A 375 23.37 6.17 5.40
N ALA A 376 24.49 6.46 6.07
CA ALA A 376 24.53 6.73 7.51
C ALA A 376 23.62 7.91 7.89
N ALA A 377 23.72 9.05 7.18
CA ALA A 377 22.87 10.21 7.42
C ALA A 377 21.38 9.88 7.25
N LEU A 378 21.05 9.09 6.23
CA LEU A 378 19.67 8.67 5.96
C LEU A 378 19.14 7.65 7.00
N ALA A 379 20.01 6.78 7.51
CA ALA A 379 19.69 5.79 8.54
C ALA A 379 19.24 6.46 9.85
N TYR A 380 19.78 7.62 10.22
CA TYR A 380 19.32 8.40 11.39
C TYR A 380 17.85 8.83 11.28
N ALA A 381 17.37 9.09 10.06
CA ALA A 381 16.03 9.61 9.84
C ALA A 381 14.96 8.51 9.72
N PHE A 382 15.34 7.27 9.39
CA PHE A 382 14.42 6.26 8.86
C PHE A 382 13.54 5.56 9.90
N GLY A 383 14.10 5.17 11.05
CA GLY A 383 13.47 4.21 11.95
C GLY A 383 12.15 4.63 12.61
N MET A 384 11.80 5.92 12.57
CA MET A 384 10.57 6.45 13.16
C MET A 384 9.30 6.01 12.43
N ALA A 385 9.28 6.09 11.09
CA ALA A 385 8.09 5.74 10.31
C ALA A 385 7.76 4.25 10.42
N VAL A 386 8.80 3.41 10.36
CA VAL A 386 8.69 1.96 10.48
C VAL A 386 8.24 1.55 11.87
N SER A 387 8.91 2.03 12.94
CA SER A 387 8.50 1.74 14.33
C SER A 387 7.07 2.16 14.61
N GLY A 388 6.66 3.33 14.11
CA GLY A 388 5.28 3.82 14.24
C GLY A 388 4.28 2.91 13.53
N THR A 389 4.61 2.45 12.32
CA THR A 389 3.76 1.54 11.53
C THR A 389 3.62 0.18 12.22
N ILE A 390 4.71 -0.38 12.75
CA ILE A 390 4.72 -1.63 13.52
C ILE A 390 3.86 -1.49 14.77
N THR A 391 4.09 -0.43 15.56
CA THR A 391 3.34 -0.17 16.81
C THR A 391 1.84 -0.06 16.53
N ILE A 392 1.44 0.68 15.50
CA ILE A 392 0.03 0.82 15.11
C ILE A 392 -0.54 -0.52 14.66
N THR A 393 0.20 -1.29 13.86
CA THR A 393 -0.23 -2.61 13.39
C THR A 393 -0.47 -3.55 14.56
N THR A 394 0.44 -3.60 15.53
CA THR A 394 0.29 -4.36 16.77
C THR A 394 -0.95 -3.92 17.54
N LEU A 395 -1.19 -2.61 17.72
CA LEU A 395 -2.40 -2.10 18.40
C LEU A 395 -3.69 -2.53 17.70
N LEU A 396 -3.76 -2.38 16.37
CA LEU A 396 -4.92 -2.78 15.57
C LEU A 396 -5.13 -4.29 15.61
N PHE A 397 -4.05 -5.07 15.54
CA PHE A 397 -4.08 -6.52 15.64
C PHE A 397 -4.56 -6.98 17.02
N LEU A 398 -4.05 -6.43 18.12
CA LEU A 398 -4.47 -6.78 19.48
C LEU A 398 -5.96 -6.50 19.68
N TYR A 399 -6.46 -5.38 19.15
CA TYR A 399 -7.88 -5.09 19.16
C TYR A 399 -8.68 -6.09 18.32
N TYR A 400 -8.21 -6.42 17.11
CA TYR A 400 -8.84 -7.42 16.25
C TYR A 400 -8.88 -8.81 16.93
N ALA A 401 -7.77 -9.26 17.53
CA ALA A 401 -7.67 -10.53 18.24
C ALA A 401 -8.63 -10.60 19.44
N ARG A 402 -8.81 -9.49 20.16
CA ARG A 402 -9.77 -9.40 21.26
C ARG A 402 -11.22 -9.51 20.79
N GLN A 403 -11.55 -8.93 19.64
CA GLN A 403 -12.93 -8.88 19.13
C GLN A 403 -13.32 -10.13 18.36
N GLN A 404 -12.51 -10.52 17.37
CA GLN A 404 -12.84 -11.58 16.44
C GLN A 404 -12.36 -12.95 16.92
N TRP A 405 -11.14 -13.03 17.44
CA TRP A 405 -10.60 -14.29 17.98
C TRP A 405 -10.94 -14.53 19.44
N LYS A 406 -11.66 -13.58 20.07
CA LYS A 406 -12.14 -13.65 21.46
C LYS A 406 -11.03 -14.02 22.46
N TRP A 407 -9.81 -13.53 22.23
CA TRP A 407 -8.70 -13.74 23.16
C TRP A 407 -9.06 -13.29 24.57
N SER A 408 -8.68 -14.09 25.57
CA SER A 408 -8.89 -13.77 26.98
C SER A 408 -8.15 -12.48 27.34
N LEU A 409 -8.67 -11.71 28.30
CA LEU A 409 -8.05 -10.46 28.73
C LEU A 409 -6.62 -10.70 29.24
N TRP A 410 -6.38 -11.82 29.92
CA TRP A 410 -5.04 -12.20 30.41
C TRP A 410 -4.05 -12.46 29.28
N SER A 411 -4.45 -13.20 28.25
CA SER A 411 -3.62 -13.42 27.05
C SER A 411 -3.29 -12.10 26.33
N LEU A 412 -4.25 -11.17 26.31
CA LEU A 412 -4.08 -9.85 25.71
C LEU A 412 -3.13 -8.97 26.54
N VAL A 413 -3.32 -8.90 27.86
CA VAL A 413 -2.53 -8.03 28.74
C VAL A 413 -1.11 -8.56 28.92
N ILE A 414 -0.94 -9.86 29.14
CA ILE A 414 0.39 -10.45 29.35
C ILE A 414 1.10 -10.63 28.01
N GLY A 415 0.50 -11.38 27.09
CA GLY A 415 1.13 -11.67 25.80
C GLY A 415 1.17 -10.44 24.90
N GLY A 416 0.02 -9.82 24.65
CA GLY A 416 -0.07 -8.62 23.82
C GLY A 416 0.63 -7.40 24.43
N GLY A 417 0.55 -7.23 25.75
CA GLY A 417 1.27 -6.16 26.45
C GLY A 417 2.78 -6.32 26.35
N ALA A 418 3.33 -7.53 26.47
CA ALA A 418 4.76 -7.77 26.30
C ALA A 418 5.24 -7.38 24.88
N LEU A 419 4.49 -7.75 23.83
CA LEU A 419 4.82 -7.36 22.46
C LEU A 419 4.76 -5.85 22.26
N LEU A 420 3.71 -5.22 22.78
CA LEU A 420 3.54 -3.77 22.68
C LEU A 420 4.64 -3.01 23.42
N VAL A 421 5.13 -3.52 24.56
CA VAL A 421 6.27 -2.93 25.28
C VAL A 421 7.53 -2.93 24.40
N VAL A 422 7.82 -4.04 23.72
CA VAL A 422 8.97 -4.12 22.80
C VAL A 422 8.82 -3.09 21.68
N ASP A 423 7.66 -3.04 21.01
CA ASP A 423 7.40 -2.07 19.94
C ASP A 423 7.52 -0.62 20.43
N LEU A 424 6.98 -0.32 21.62
CA LEU A 424 7.06 1.01 22.23
C LEU A 424 8.50 1.38 22.63
N MET A 425 9.34 0.41 23.01
CA MET A 425 10.77 0.67 23.27
C MET A 425 11.48 1.09 21.98
N PHE A 426 11.25 0.39 20.85
CA PHE A 426 11.77 0.78 19.55
C PHE A 426 11.25 2.15 19.11
N PHE A 427 9.95 2.40 19.26
CA PHE A 427 9.34 3.68 18.91
C PHE A 427 9.92 4.84 19.73
N THR A 428 10.05 4.66 21.05
CA THR A 428 10.57 5.70 21.96
C THR A 428 12.06 5.93 21.73
N ALA A 429 12.84 4.88 21.47
CA ALA A 429 14.25 5.02 21.08
C ALA A 429 14.39 5.87 19.81
N ASN A 430 13.58 5.59 18.78
CA ASN A 430 13.58 6.37 17.54
C ASN A 430 13.08 7.82 17.72
N LEU A 431 12.26 8.09 18.73
CA LEU A 431 11.80 9.44 19.04
C LEU A 431 12.97 10.37 19.44
N THR A 432 14.05 9.82 20.01
CA THR A 432 15.25 10.59 20.36
C THR A 432 15.98 11.15 19.13
N LYS A 433 15.83 10.49 17.96
CA LYS A 433 16.42 10.91 16.69
C LYS A 433 15.56 11.94 15.93
N LEU A 434 14.44 12.39 16.49
CA LEU A 434 13.54 13.37 15.86
C LEU A 434 14.26 14.66 15.43
N VAL A 435 15.16 15.17 16.28
CA VAL A 435 15.94 16.38 16.01
C VAL A 435 17.09 16.17 15.00
N HIS A 436 17.45 14.91 14.73
CA HIS A 436 18.56 14.52 13.85
C HIS A 436 18.07 14.04 12.46
N GLY A 437 16.87 14.45 12.05
CA GLY A 437 16.32 14.17 10.71
C GLY A 437 15.12 13.23 10.68
N ALA A 438 14.80 12.53 11.77
CA ALA A 438 13.64 11.62 11.82
C ALA A 438 12.27 12.35 11.80
N TRP A 439 12.26 13.69 11.83
CA TRP A 439 11.06 14.48 11.59
C TRP A 439 10.56 14.41 10.14
N LEU A 440 11.44 14.13 9.16
CA LEU A 440 11.10 14.19 7.74
C LEU A 440 10.09 13.11 7.32
N PRO A 441 10.28 11.82 7.66
CA PRO A 441 9.30 10.78 7.33
C PRO A 441 7.95 11.02 8.02
N LEU A 442 8.00 11.53 9.25
CA LEU A 442 6.80 11.89 10.01
C LEU A 442 6.07 13.08 9.37
N ALA A 443 6.79 14.10 8.89
CA ALA A 443 6.20 15.22 8.17
C ALA A 443 5.51 14.77 6.87
N ILE A 444 6.13 13.87 6.12
CA ILE A 444 5.54 13.25 4.93
C ILE A 444 4.26 12.48 5.30
N ALA A 445 4.29 11.68 6.36
CA ALA A 445 3.14 10.94 6.85
C ALA A 445 2.01 11.87 7.32
N ILE A 446 2.32 12.94 8.05
CA ILE A 446 1.35 13.96 8.48
C ILE A 446 0.72 14.66 7.28
N PHE A 447 1.52 15.00 6.27
CA PHE A 447 1.03 15.60 5.02
C PHE A 447 0.07 14.64 4.30
N ALA A 448 0.48 13.39 4.07
CA ALA A 448 -0.36 12.38 3.42
C ALA A 448 -1.65 12.11 4.21
N PHE A 449 -1.57 11.99 5.53
CA PHE A 449 -2.72 11.85 6.41
C PHE A 449 -3.67 13.06 6.32
N THR A 450 -3.12 14.28 6.27
CA THR A 450 -3.90 15.51 6.12
C THR A 450 -4.63 15.54 4.77
N VAL A 451 -3.97 15.11 3.69
CA VAL A 451 -4.59 14.98 2.36
C VAL A 451 -5.75 13.97 2.41
N MET A 452 -5.51 12.77 2.95
CA MET A 452 -6.53 11.71 3.00
C MET A 452 -7.74 12.10 3.86
N THR A 453 -7.51 12.68 5.04
CA THR A 453 -8.61 13.11 5.92
C THR A 453 -9.38 14.30 5.36
N THR A 454 -8.70 15.21 4.65
CA THR A 454 -9.33 16.34 3.95
C THR A 454 -10.19 15.86 2.80
N TRP A 455 -9.67 14.92 2.00
CA TRP A 455 -10.44 14.29 0.93
C TRP A 455 -11.67 13.57 1.45
N GLN A 456 -11.52 12.76 2.50
CA GLN A 456 -12.64 12.03 3.09
C GLN A 456 -13.75 12.97 3.57
N ARG A 457 -13.37 14.05 4.27
CA ARG A 457 -14.34 15.05 4.74
C ARG A 457 -15.02 15.77 3.59
N GLY A 458 -14.27 16.24 2.60
CA GLY A 458 -14.80 16.95 1.43
C GLY A 458 -15.71 16.06 0.60
N ARG A 459 -15.32 14.81 0.38
CA ARG A 459 -16.15 13.80 -0.28
C ARG A 459 -17.46 13.58 0.47
N HIS A 460 -17.45 13.52 1.80
CA HIS A 460 -18.67 13.36 2.58
C HIS A 460 -19.62 14.56 2.41
N LEU A 461 -19.09 15.79 2.48
CA LEU A 461 -19.87 17.01 2.28
C LEU A 461 -20.46 17.10 0.86
N VAL A 462 -19.63 16.89 -0.15
CA VAL A 462 -20.05 16.87 -1.56
C VAL A 462 -21.06 15.75 -1.81
N THR A 463 -20.85 14.55 -1.28
CA THR A 463 -21.79 13.44 -1.50
C THR A 463 -23.14 13.72 -0.83
N ALA A 464 -23.14 14.29 0.38
CA ALA A 464 -24.37 14.61 1.10
C ALA A 464 -25.17 15.69 0.36
N SER A 465 -24.54 16.79 -0.02
CA SER A 465 -25.24 17.88 -0.72
C SER A 465 -25.57 17.51 -2.17
N ARG A 466 -24.74 16.70 -2.85
CA ARG A 466 -25.07 16.12 -4.16
C ARG A 466 -26.33 15.24 -4.09
N ARG A 467 -26.45 14.37 -3.09
CA ARG A 467 -27.66 13.54 -2.88
C ARG A 467 -28.92 14.37 -2.66
N GLN A 468 -28.79 15.53 -1.98
CA GLN A 468 -29.92 16.45 -1.80
C GLN A 468 -30.37 17.08 -3.13
N ILE A 469 -29.42 17.46 -4.00
CA ILE A 469 -29.73 18.05 -5.31
C ILE A 469 -30.26 16.98 -6.29
N GLU A 470 -29.64 15.80 -6.31
CA GLU A 470 -30.05 14.71 -7.20
C GLU A 470 -31.43 14.15 -6.82
N GLY A 471 -31.71 14.00 -5.52
CA GLY A 471 -32.93 13.35 -5.04
C GLY A 471 -33.03 11.87 -5.44
N PRO A 472 -34.00 11.14 -4.90
CA PRO A 472 -34.22 9.72 -5.22
C PRO A 472 -34.73 9.55 -6.67
N LEU A 473 -34.27 8.51 -7.37
CA LEU A 473 -34.62 8.27 -8.78
C LEU A 473 -36.11 7.95 -8.97
N ARG A 474 -36.64 6.97 -8.24
CA ARG A 474 -38.03 6.51 -8.43
C ARG A 474 -39.07 7.63 -8.22
N PRO A 475 -39.02 8.41 -7.13
CA PRO A 475 -39.96 9.52 -6.94
C PRO A 475 -39.86 10.60 -8.04
N PHE A 476 -38.69 10.78 -8.66
CA PHE A 476 -38.56 11.68 -9.79
C PHE A 476 -39.21 11.14 -11.06
N ILE A 477 -39.15 9.83 -11.31
CA ILE A 477 -39.89 9.19 -12.40
C ILE A 477 -41.41 9.30 -12.15
N ASP A 478 -41.86 9.08 -10.92
CA ASP A 478 -43.27 9.27 -10.54
C ASP A 478 -43.73 10.71 -10.80
N GLU A 479 -42.92 11.71 -10.40
CA GLU A 479 -43.17 13.13 -10.65
C GLU A 479 -43.27 13.44 -12.15
N LEU A 480 -42.43 12.83 -12.98
CA LEU A 480 -42.48 12.99 -14.44
C LEU A 480 -43.77 12.44 -15.05
N ALA A 481 -44.25 11.30 -14.55
CA ALA A 481 -45.48 10.66 -15.02
C ALA A 481 -46.73 11.49 -14.64
N ASP A 482 -46.74 12.05 -13.43
CA ASP A 482 -47.87 12.82 -12.90
C ASP A 482 -47.86 14.30 -13.34
N ARG A 483 -46.79 14.77 -13.97
CA ARG A 483 -46.61 16.18 -14.36
C ARG A 483 -47.72 16.66 -15.31
N ARG A 484 -48.28 17.83 -14.99
CA ARG A 484 -49.26 18.55 -15.83
C ARG A 484 -48.82 20.02 -16.02
N PRO A 485 -48.70 20.53 -17.26
CA PRO A 485 -48.80 19.82 -18.54
C PRO A 485 -47.69 18.78 -18.71
N ALA A 486 -47.92 17.79 -19.58
CA ALA A 486 -46.96 16.73 -19.83
C ALA A 486 -45.63 17.30 -20.36
N LEU A 487 -44.51 16.71 -19.93
CA LEU A 487 -43.19 17.12 -20.38
C LEU A 487 -43.03 16.89 -21.89
N ALA A 488 -42.40 17.83 -22.59
CA ALA A 488 -42.14 17.69 -24.01
C ALA A 488 -41.17 16.52 -24.28
N ARG A 489 -41.57 15.56 -25.12
CA ARG A 489 -40.75 14.42 -25.54
C ARG A 489 -40.21 14.62 -26.96
N VAL A 490 -38.90 14.80 -27.11
CA VAL A 490 -38.24 14.95 -28.41
C VAL A 490 -37.83 13.60 -29.00
N PRO A 491 -37.82 13.43 -30.34
CA PRO A 491 -37.38 12.19 -30.98
C PRO A 491 -35.92 11.84 -30.63
N GLY A 492 -35.62 10.54 -30.51
CA GLY A 492 -34.27 10.01 -30.32
C GLY A 492 -34.02 9.40 -28.94
N THR A 493 -32.74 9.11 -28.67
CA THR A 493 -32.28 8.41 -27.46
C THR A 493 -31.30 9.28 -26.67
N SER A 494 -31.56 9.45 -25.38
CA SER A 494 -30.61 10.05 -24.44
C SER A 494 -30.08 9.02 -23.45
N ILE A 495 -28.78 9.01 -23.25
CA ILE A 495 -28.09 8.11 -22.32
C ILE A 495 -27.55 8.96 -21.17
N PHE A 496 -28.06 8.77 -19.95
CA PHE A 496 -27.60 9.48 -18.76
C PHE A 496 -26.72 8.55 -17.91
N LEU A 497 -25.44 8.87 -17.75
CA LEU A 497 -24.60 8.09 -16.85
C LEU A 497 -24.83 8.52 -15.40
N ASN A 498 -24.96 7.52 -14.52
CA ASN A 498 -25.10 7.71 -13.09
C ASN A 498 -24.22 6.75 -12.29
N ARG A 499 -24.13 7.00 -10.98
CA ARG A 499 -23.32 6.19 -10.06
C ARG A 499 -24.05 4.96 -9.54
N SER A 500 -25.37 5.02 -9.45
CA SER A 500 -26.26 3.96 -8.95
C SER A 500 -27.69 4.19 -9.45
N ASP A 501 -28.59 3.27 -9.11
CA ASP A 501 -30.04 3.34 -9.31
C ASP A 501 -30.77 4.16 -8.22
N ASP A 502 -30.11 4.41 -7.08
CA ASP A 502 -30.72 5.15 -5.96
C ASP A 502 -31.08 6.62 -6.26
N THR A 503 -30.24 7.34 -7.02
CA THR A 503 -30.36 8.80 -7.22
C THR A 503 -30.68 9.17 -8.65
N THR A 504 -31.35 10.30 -8.85
CA THR A 504 -31.59 10.80 -10.22
C THR A 504 -30.28 11.32 -10.81
N PRO A 505 -29.93 10.99 -12.08
CA PRO A 505 -28.78 11.63 -12.72
C PRO A 505 -28.96 13.15 -12.72
N LEU A 506 -28.00 13.88 -12.15
CA LEU A 506 -28.06 15.35 -12.05
C LEU A 506 -28.29 16.00 -13.41
N ALA A 507 -27.61 15.51 -14.45
CA ALA A 507 -27.79 15.99 -15.82
C ALA A 507 -29.24 15.83 -16.33
N MET A 508 -29.92 14.73 -15.95
CA MET A 508 -31.32 14.48 -16.34
C MET A 508 -32.25 15.45 -15.64
N ARG A 509 -32.11 15.57 -14.31
CA ARG A 509 -32.91 16.51 -13.50
C ARG A 509 -32.73 17.94 -14.00
N ALA A 510 -31.49 18.40 -14.15
CA ALA A 510 -31.19 19.75 -14.63
C ALA A 510 -31.77 19.99 -16.04
N ASN A 511 -31.69 19.01 -16.94
CA ASN A 511 -32.26 19.12 -18.30
C ASN A 511 -33.80 19.25 -18.26
N VAL A 512 -34.47 18.46 -17.42
CA VAL A 512 -35.93 18.55 -17.24
C VAL A 512 -36.36 19.88 -16.59
N GLU A 513 -35.58 20.36 -15.62
CA GLU A 513 -35.86 21.59 -14.89
C GLU A 513 -35.61 22.85 -15.72
N HIS A 514 -34.56 22.89 -16.53
CA HIS A 514 -34.16 24.10 -17.26
C HIS A 514 -34.63 24.11 -18.71
N ASN A 515 -34.53 22.96 -19.40
CA ASN A 515 -34.91 22.87 -20.82
C ASN A 515 -36.33 22.36 -21.01
N HIS A 516 -36.96 21.81 -19.96
CA HIS A 516 -38.33 21.29 -19.99
C HIS A 516 -38.58 20.24 -21.08
N VAL A 517 -37.55 19.47 -21.42
CA VAL A 517 -37.56 18.46 -22.49
C VAL A 517 -36.88 17.18 -22.02
N LEU A 518 -37.35 16.04 -22.53
CA LEU A 518 -36.71 14.73 -22.39
C LEU A 518 -36.82 13.96 -23.72
N HIS A 519 -35.92 13.02 -24.00
CA HIS A 519 -36.01 12.25 -25.25
C HIS A 519 -37.07 11.14 -25.14
N GLN A 520 -37.59 10.67 -26.28
CA GLN A 520 -38.55 9.56 -26.33
C GLN A 520 -38.00 8.30 -25.65
N HIS A 521 -36.71 8.00 -25.83
CA HIS A 521 -36.05 6.89 -25.16
C HIS A 521 -34.93 7.40 -24.23
N VAL A 522 -34.99 7.00 -22.96
CA VAL A 522 -34.03 7.40 -21.92
C VAL A 522 -33.41 6.15 -21.32
N VAL A 523 -32.09 6.06 -21.40
CA VAL A 523 -31.31 4.98 -20.80
C VAL A 523 -30.45 5.57 -19.69
N ILE A 524 -30.75 5.22 -18.45
CA ILE A 524 -29.92 5.58 -17.30
C ILE A 524 -28.90 4.45 -17.11
N VAL A 525 -27.61 4.77 -17.18
CA VAL A 525 -26.55 3.77 -17.12
C VAL A 525 -25.74 3.91 -15.84
N SER A 526 -25.66 2.85 -15.07
CA SER A 526 -24.66 2.71 -14.00
C SER A 526 -23.62 1.67 -14.40
N VAL A 527 -22.36 1.89 -13.98
CA VAL A 527 -21.26 0.95 -14.27
C VAL A 527 -20.72 0.42 -12.96
N GLU A 528 -20.76 -0.90 -12.81
CA GLU A 528 -20.25 -1.61 -11.64
C GLU A 528 -19.06 -2.49 -12.04
N THR A 529 -17.96 -2.38 -11.28
CA THR A 529 -16.77 -3.20 -11.51
C THR A 529 -16.74 -4.36 -10.54
N LEU A 530 -16.75 -5.58 -11.07
CA LEU A 530 -16.77 -6.82 -10.30
C LEU A 530 -15.34 -7.34 -10.02
N PRO A 531 -15.11 -8.09 -8.93
CA PRO A 531 -13.80 -8.62 -8.53
C PRO A 531 -13.35 -9.83 -9.37
N VAL A 532 -13.70 -9.87 -10.65
CA VAL A 532 -13.29 -10.89 -11.62
C VAL A 532 -12.53 -10.21 -12.77
N PRO A 533 -11.51 -10.85 -13.37
CA PRO A 533 -10.64 -10.18 -14.34
C PRO A 533 -11.38 -9.74 -15.60
N ARG A 534 -12.25 -10.61 -16.12
CA ARG A 534 -13.11 -10.37 -17.29
C ARG A 534 -14.44 -11.07 -17.09
N LEU A 535 -15.51 -10.48 -17.61
CA LEU A 535 -16.83 -11.12 -17.63
C LEU A 535 -17.10 -11.76 -19.00
N ALA A 536 -17.93 -12.79 -19.00
CA ALA A 536 -18.59 -13.25 -20.22
C ALA A 536 -19.72 -12.28 -20.60
N ASP A 537 -20.02 -12.18 -21.90
CA ASP A 537 -20.92 -11.14 -22.44
C ASP A 537 -22.37 -11.27 -21.95
N ASP A 538 -22.79 -12.47 -21.54
CA ASP A 538 -24.12 -12.78 -21.01
C ASP A 538 -24.39 -12.23 -19.60
N GLN A 539 -23.34 -11.91 -18.84
CA GLN A 539 -23.45 -11.40 -17.47
C GLN A 539 -23.20 -9.89 -17.35
N ARG A 540 -22.93 -9.21 -18.48
CA ARG A 540 -22.52 -7.80 -18.50
C ARG A 540 -23.64 -6.81 -18.22
N ILE A 541 -24.91 -7.20 -18.36
CA ILE A 541 -26.03 -6.25 -18.34
C ILE A 541 -27.13 -6.75 -17.43
N ALA A 542 -27.55 -5.89 -16.51
CA ALA A 542 -28.82 -6.02 -15.81
C ALA A 542 -29.70 -4.81 -16.14
N VAL A 543 -31.00 -5.05 -16.35
CA VAL A 543 -31.96 -3.99 -16.71
C VAL A 543 -33.08 -3.94 -15.67
N ASP A 544 -33.37 -2.75 -15.18
CA ASP A 544 -34.52 -2.41 -14.35
C ASP A 544 -35.42 -1.42 -15.10
N ALA A 545 -36.70 -1.73 -15.23
CA ALA A 545 -37.71 -0.87 -15.83
C ALA A 545 -38.23 0.23 -14.87
N LEU A 546 -37.67 0.33 -13.66
CA LEU A 546 -38.00 1.37 -12.67
C LEU A 546 -39.50 1.47 -12.31
N GLY A 547 -40.27 0.42 -12.55
CA GLY A 547 -41.70 0.35 -12.25
C GLY A 547 -42.65 0.68 -13.42
N TYR A 548 -42.17 1.28 -14.51
CA TYR A 548 -42.97 1.68 -15.66
C TYR A 548 -42.41 1.06 -16.95
N ARG A 549 -43.23 0.35 -17.72
CA ARG A 549 -42.76 -0.32 -18.96
C ARG A 549 -42.94 0.51 -20.23
N ASP A 550 -43.79 1.53 -20.19
CA ASP A 550 -44.26 2.26 -21.38
C ASP A 550 -43.91 3.76 -21.37
N ASP A 551 -43.09 4.22 -20.42
CA ASP A 551 -42.65 5.62 -20.31
C ASP A 551 -41.34 5.92 -21.08
N GLY A 552 -40.77 4.87 -21.68
CA GLY A 552 -39.52 4.92 -22.43
C GLY A 552 -38.29 5.19 -21.56
N VAL A 553 -38.35 4.98 -20.24
CA VAL A 553 -37.22 5.18 -19.32
C VAL A 553 -36.78 3.83 -18.74
N VAL A 554 -35.50 3.49 -18.89
CA VAL A 554 -34.92 2.25 -18.36
C VAL A 554 -33.62 2.52 -17.62
N HIS A 555 -33.37 1.77 -16.55
CA HIS A 555 -32.08 1.73 -15.87
C HIS A 555 -31.31 0.48 -16.29
N VAL A 556 -30.04 0.66 -16.66
CA VAL A 556 -29.14 -0.38 -17.15
C VAL A 556 -27.87 -0.37 -16.30
N THR A 557 -27.62 -1.47 -15.62
CA THR A 557 -26.36 -1.70 -14.89
C THR A 557 -25.41 -2.47 -15.81
N VAL A 558 -24.26 -1.87 -16.10
CA VAL A 558 -23.18 -2.48 -16.88
C VAL A 558 -22.13 -3.04 -15.93
N HIS A 559 -21.98 -4.36 -15.89
CA HIS A 559 -20.93 -5.05 -15.15
C HIS A 559 -19.66 -5.18 -16.00
N ALA A 560 -18.52 -4.81 -15.41
CA ALA A 560 -17.20 -4.97 -16.02
C ALA A 560 -16.23 -5.67 -15.07
N GLY A 561 -15.34 -6.50 -15.60
CA GLY A 561 -14.23 -7.05 -14.84
C GLY A 561 -13.15 -6.01 -14.53
N TYR A 562 -12.34 -6.23 -13.49
CA TYR A 562 -11.33 -5.24 -13.05
C TYR A 562 -10.19 -5.00 -14.07
N MET A 563 -9.97 -5.88 -15.04
CA MET A 563 -9.02 -5.64 -16.14
C MET A 563 -9.66 -5.06 -17.40
N GLU A 564 -10.98 -4.93 -17.41
CA GLU A 564 -11.71 -4.41 -18.56
C GLU A 564 -11.84 -2.91 -18.43
N ARG A 565 -11.63 -2.20 -19.53
CA ARG A 565 -12.08 -0.82 -19.62
C ARG A 565 -13.55 -0.86 -20.00
N PRO A 566 -14.46 -0.32 -19.17
CA PRO A 566 -15.87 -0.31 -19.50
C PRO A 566 -16.09 0.54 -20.75
N ASP A 567 -16.60 -0.09 -21.81
CA ASP A 567 -17.07 0.58 -23.02
C ASP A 567 -18.60 0.61 -22.96
N VAL A 568 -19.13 1.75 -22.52
CA VAL A 568 -20.57 1.91 -22.35
C VAL A 568 -21.32 1.77 -23.68
N PRO A 569 -20.91 2.43 -24.79
CA PRO A 569 -21.55 2.22 -26.08
C PRO A 569 -21.56 0.76 -26.55
N ALA A 570 -20.45 0.03 -26.39
CA ALA A 570 -20.37 -1.38 -26.78
C ALA A 570 -21.25 -2.27 -25.90
N ALA A 571 -21.29 -2.02 -24.58
CA ALA A 571 -22.18 -2.74 -23.68
C ALA A 571 -23.65 -2.50 -24.06
N LEU A 572 -24.06 -1.25 -24.29
CA LEU A 572 -25.45 -0.95 -24.64
C LEU A 572 -25.92 -1.61 -25.95
N ARG A 573 -25.01 -1.92 -26.90
CA ARG A 573 -25.36 -2.68 -28.12
C ARG A 573 -25.80 -4.12 -27.84
N MET A 574 -25.47 -4.67 -26.67
CA MET A 574 -25.89 -6.01 -26.25
C MET A 574 -27.28 -6.03 -25.59
N LEU A 575 -27.94 -4.87 -25.46
CA LEU A 575 -29.30 -4.80 -24.90
C LEU A 575 -30.29 -5.60 -25.78
N PRO A 576 -31.15 -6.45 -25.19
CA PRO A 576 -32.19 -7.13 -25.94
C PRO A 576 -33.15 -6.15 -26.61
N ALA A 577 -33.52 -6.41 -27.86
CA ALA A 577 -34.47 -5.57 -28.61
C ALA A 577 -35.84 -5.43 -27.91
N GLU A 578 -36.23 -6.46 -27.14
CA GLU A 578 -37.47 -6.49 -26.35
C GLU A 578 -37.49 -5.45 -25.22
N VAL A 579 -36.34 -5.15 -24.61
CA VAL A 579 -36.21 -4.19 -23.51
C VAL A 579 -36.20 -2.75 -24.02
N THR A 580 -35.71 -2.55 -25.24
CA THR A 580 -35.58 -1.24 -25.87
C THR A 580 -36.81 -0.83 -26.69
N GLN A 581 -37.83 -1.71 -26.77
CA GLN A 581 -38.98 -1.61 -27.67
C GLN A 581 -38.58 -1.30 -29.14
N GLY A 582 -37.36 -1.66 -29.56
CA GLY A 582 -36.81 -1.35 -30.87
C GLY A 582 -36.52 0.13 -31.17
N GLY A 583 -36.67 1.03 -30.20
CA GLY A 583 -36.53 2.49 -30.38
C GLY A 583 -35.19 3.11 -29.97
N VAL A 584 -34.27 2.32 -29.40
CA VAL A 584 -32.96 2.81 -28.95
C VAL A 584 -31.97 2.81 -30.12
N ASP A 585 -31.71 3.99 -30.69
CA ASP A 585 -30.69 4.20 -31.74
C ASP A 585 -29.40 4.73 -31.09
N LEU A 586 -28.45 3.83 -30.84
CA LEU A 586 -27.15 4.15 -30.22
C LEU A 586 -26.23 4.97 -31.13
N ASP A 587 -26.41 4.89 -32.46
CA ASP A 587 -25.57 5.62 -33.41
C ASP A 587 -25.95 7.09 -33.49
N LYS A 588 -27.17 7.45 -33.10
CA LYS A 588 -27.65 8.84 -32.95
C LYS A 588 -27.87 9.28 -31.49
N ALA A 589 -27.59 8.42 -30.52
CA ALA A 589 -27.79 8.73 -29.12
C ALA A 589 -26.91 9.89 -28.65
N SER A 590 -27.47 10.73 -27.77
CA SER A 590 -26.76 11.79 -27.06
C SER A 590 -26.42 11.32 -25.65
N PHE A 591 -25.15 11.44 -25.27
CA PHE A 591 -24.64 11.01 -23.97
C PHE A 591 -24.59 12.21 -23.02
N PHE A 592 -25.23 12.10 -21.86
CA PHE A 592 -25.28 13.14 -20.86
C PHE A 592 -24.49 12.71 -19.63
N LEU A 593 -23.50 13.53 -19.28
CA LEU A 593 -22.69 13.35 -18.08
C LEU A 593 -23.00 14.45 -17.07
N SER A 594 -23.22 14.02 -15.83
CA SER A 594 -23.36 14.91 -14.70
C SER A 594 -21.99 15.46 -14.30
N HIS A 595 -21.77 16.77 -14.48
CA HIS A 595 -20.57 17.46 -14.03
C HIS A 595 -20.86 18.29 -12.77
N LEU A 596 -19.94 18.32 -11.82
CA LEU A 596 -20.04 19.20 -10.65
C LEU A 596 -18.76 20.02 -10.58
N GLU A 597 -18.89 21.32 -10.81
CA GLU A 597 -17.79 22.25 -10.62
C GLU A 597 -17.71 22.58 -9.13
N LEU A 598 -16.63 22.12 -8.48
CA LEU A 598 -16.40 22.33 -7.05
C LEU A 598 -15.71 23.68 -6.85
N VAL A 599 -16.38 24.60 -6.17
CA VAL A 599 -15.85 25.93 -5.84
C VAL A 599 -15.75 26.06 -4.32
N PRO A 600 -14.67 26.66 -3.77
CA PRO A 600 -14.60 26.90 -2.33
C PRO A 600 -15.66 27.94 -1.93
N GLY A 601 -16.67 27.50 -1.19
CA GLY A 601 -17.75 28.35 -0.72
C GLY A 601 -17.49 28.96 0.66
N ASN A 602 -18.46 29.72 1.17
CA ASN A 602 -18.39 30.39 2.48
C ASN A 602 -18.87 29.52 3.66
N SER A 603 -19.23 28.25 3.42
CA SER A 603 -19.66 27.33 4.49
C SER A 603 -18.57 27.14 5.56
N THR A 604 -18.96 26.96 6.83
CA THR A 604 -18.03 26.72 7.95
C THR A 604 -17.74 25.25 8.19
N ASP A 605 -18.31 24.34 7.38
CA ASP A 605 -18.18 22.88 7.51
C ASP A 605 -16.77 22.33 7.31
N MET A 606 -15.89 23.14 6.70
CA MET A 606 -14.48 22.85 6.49
C MET A 606 -13.64 24.15 6.52
N MET A 607 -12.44 24.10 7.10
CA MET A 607 -11.51 25.24 7.10
C MET A 607 -11.09 25.63 5.66
N GLY A 608 -10.95 26.93 5.39
CA GLY A 608 -10.69 27.45 4.04
C GLY A 608 -9.46 26.87 3.34
N TRP A 609 -8.36 26.62 4.06
CA TRP A 609 -7.17 25.99 3.48
C TRP A 609 -7.42 24.52 3.10
N ARG A 610 -8.23 23.78 3.88
CA ARG A 610 -8.64 22.40 3.57
C ARG A 610 -9.56 22.35 2.36
N LYS A 611 -10.44 23.35 2.18
CA LYS A 611 -11.26 23.48 0.97
C LYS A 611 -10.40 23.64 -0.28
N ARG A 612 -9.39 24.51 -0.23
CA ARG A 612 -8.43 24.66 -1.34
C ARG A 612 -7.67 23.37 -1.63
N LEU A 613 -7.24 22.66 -0.60
CA LEU A 613 -6.59 21.35 -0.76
C LEU A 613 -7.54 20.29 -1.36
N PHE A 614 -8.80 20.27 -0.93
CA PHE A 614 -9.83 19.38 -1.49
C PHE A 614 -10.10 19.67 -2.97
N VAL A 615 -10.25 20.95 -3.33
CA VAL A 615 -10.42 21.38 -4.72
C VAL A 615 -9.18 21.05 -5.56
N ALA A 616 -7.98 21.34 -5.06
CA ALA A 616 -6.72 20.99 -5.73
C ALA A 616 -6.58 19.48 -5.99
N THR A 617 -6.91 18.66 -4.99
CA THR A 617 -6.87 17.20 -5.12
C THR A 617 -7.98 16.65 -6.03
N SER A 618 -9.09 17.37 -6.20
CA SER A 618 -10.15 16.98 -7.14
C SER A 618 -9.71 17.07 -8.61
N PHE A 619 -8.75 17.94 -8.94
CA PHE A 619 -8.16 18.00 -10.30
C PHE A 619 -7.27 16.79 -10.64
N LEU A 620 -6.87 15.99 -9.63
CA LEU A 620 -6.16 14.73 -9.84
C LEU A 620 -7.09 13.58 -10.26
N THR A 621 -8.41 13.79 -10.22
CA THR A 621 -9.40 12.76 -10.56
C THR A 621 -9.39 12.50 -12.07
N ALA A 622 -9.37 11.23 -12.48
CA ALA A 622 -9.38 10.85 -13.89
C ALA A 622 -10.66 11.35 -14.62
N ASP A 623 -10.51 11.77 -15.88
CA ASP A 623 -11.63 12.17 -16.74
C ASP A 623 -12.62 11.00 -16.95
N ALA A 624 -13.89 11.26 -16.63
CA ALA A 624 -14.95 10.26 -16.70
C ALA A 624 -15.32 9.92 -18.15
N ALA A 625 -15.29 10.90 -19.08
CA ALA A 625 -15.68 10.68 -20.47
C ALA A 625 -14.68 9.74 -21.18
N GLY A 626 -13.38 10.00 -21.02
CA GLY A 626 -12.33 9.12 -21.52
C GLY A 626 -12.28 7.75 -20.85
N TYR A 627 -12.72 7.63 -19.59
CA TYR A 627 -12.73 6.34 -18.88
C TYR A 627 -13.81 5.37 -19.40
N PHE A 628 -14.99 5.87 -19.74
CA PHE A 628 -16.13 5.07 -20.22
C PHE A 628 -16.22 4.92 -21.75
N ASN A 629 -15.18 5.38 -22.47
CA ASN A 629 -15.08 5.37 -23.94
C ASN A 629 -16.26 6.05 -24.64
N LEU A 630 -16.74 7.17 -24.09
CA LEU A 630 -17.89 7.88 -24.66
C LEU A 630 -17.49 8.67 -25.92
N PRO A 631 -18.35 8.76 -26.96
CA PRO A 631 -18.08 9.54 -28.15
C PRO A 631 -17.99 11.03 -27.82
N GLN A 632 -16.83 11.65 -28.00
CA GLN A 632 -16.58 13.04 -27.59
C GLN A 632 -17.48 14.05 -28.32
N ASP A 633 -17.80 13.78 -29.58
CA ASP A 633 -18.66 14.58 -30.46
C ASP A 633 -20.15 14.53 -30.06
N ARG A 634 -20.56 13.53 -29.26
CA ARG A 634 -21.95 13.32 -28.83
C ARG A 634 -22.13 13.31 -27.32
N THR A 635 -21.10 13.74 -26.57
CA THR A 635 -21.13 13.82 -25.11
C THR A 635 -21.39 15.24 -24.65
N ILE A 636 -22.48 15.44 -23.92
CA ILE A 636 -22.89 16.72 -23.34
C ILE A 636 -22.62 16.68 -21.84
N LEU A 637 -21.85 17.64 -21.36
CA LEU A 637 -21.66 17.87 -19.92
C LEU A 637 -22.73 18.83 -19.43
N ILE A 638 -23.63 18.35 -18.57
CA ILE A 638 -24.57 19.20 -17.85
C ILE A 638 -24.14 19.19 -16.39
N GLY A 639 -23.86 20.37 -15.87
CA GLY A 639 -23.40 20.50 -14.50
C GLY A 639 -23.99 21.67 -13.75
N SER A 640 -23.88 21.58 -12.43
CA SER A 640 -24.16 22.67 -11.51
C SER A 640 -22.88 23.06 -10.77
N ARG A 641 -22.82 24.33 -10.36
CA ARG A 641 -21.79 24.79 -9.42
C ARG A 641 -22.19 24.39 -8.02
N MET A 642 -21.21 23.88 -7.28
CA MET A 642 -21.42 23.42 -5.93
C MET A 642 -20.36 24.00 -5.00
N ASP A 643 -20.83 24.71 -3.99
CA ASP A 643 -20.01 25.28 -2.95
C ASP A 643 -19.60 24.18 -1.96
N VAL A 644 -18.29 24.06 -1.71
CA VAL A 644 -17.71 23.17 -0.69
C VAL A 644 -17.31 23.95 0.54
#